data_AF-A0A258B3A9-F1
#
_entry.id   AF-A0A258B3A9-F1
#
_cell.length_a   1.000
_cell.length_b   1.000
_cell.length_c   1.000
_cell.angle_alpha   90.00
_cell.angle_beta   90.00
_cell.angle_gamma   90.00
#
_symmetry.space_group_name_H-M   'P 1'
#
loop_
_entity.id
_entity.type
_entity.pdbx_description
1 polymer ?
#
loop_
_entity_poly.entity_id
_entity_poly.type
_entity_poly.pdbx_seq_one_letter_code
_entity_poly.pdbx_strand_id
1 'polypeptide(L)'
;MTDLTVSTSLPASIPPRALNRRPLVRRRAKIVDVDSLSEPEQLPASIKLPFDPLRLLDALVRRWWLMAIGGAACGGALYYVGLQRFETLHSAEAQVIKQEAASAFRQSDTGESYKPHDFTIPTFVSLMHSNAMIEATSKRLNNRFPEYVLRAGLVVAPVRNTDIVSISMTSNETPEASLEMLKAYTSEVLSLARDLQRGSATEMRTFLQHQIERTDNDLVKANEELLDYGRREHLIDAGKQMDAWLGELGNFTLKYETVKLDHETLDLRIQAVEKELAKVDTNAARLDSVRSQIAELAVRYTDEHPAMIEAREKLNAMERQGQARGPSVDAPPKPGESSVAESLYLDLVRLRSEKQVMSEQLAKLNIVRDGLNDRLAQLPRKAMEYASIKSKQQTLEASRALLASRQREAVLFEENAQGFFKLFSMDRPQDVSTVPPTQKLAMATGGGFAAGAGLVGFAVIMLTLLDARIHSGGDLKRATGVPVVGIMPLDQRHLNESEAAWAFRTWTRLQPMLLIPTRGEATVCGVMHDGESDSAARMTLRLASAAARRGLRCIAITSQQGEATVSLRDAMIEPDLVSTHLREHSDEVCVLHVDESWSWTPENRQQWWAAMSKWRSTPEVVILITLPSVEQPESLLIAERLPNLLWYGSSGSTRVERVSSTLRMYRDAGCRLVASVLDRAPALRPLALAKFAALLVLSANVGAAEPVAPLSKAVNEVLSPAKESHPTLLLGPGDAVNIDMPGFPGHEREAVSIGPDGRLTYLQARDIEASGLSVDQLRARLTTELRRYYRSAKVVVTPFTFQSRKVYVLGKIVKKGAINLDRPMSVLEVVAEAGGLETGLFQQNTVELADLGHSFLMRGQQRVPLNMEALFMRGDMTQNLRVEPGDYLYFPSANSNEIYVLGDVKMQGTQGLLSHSSVHSAIALAGGFTPKAYTQRILVIRGSLEKPERIVVDMNDILTARSTGFRLEPKDIVYVADRPWARAEELVNIAINAFLQGAVSSWTRANVGPFIKDPLLPQIR
;
A
#
# COMPACT_ATOMS: atom_id res chain seq x y z
N MET A 1 16.95 -36.37 -49.83
CA MET A 1 16.98 -36.15 -51.30
C MET A 1 17.91 -34.98 -51.55
N THR A 2 18.97 -35.18 -52.35
CA THR A 2 19.70 -34.17 -53.16
C THR A 2 20.00 -32.79 -52.54
N ASP A 3 21.08 -32.73 -51.76
CA ASP A 3 22.36 -32.07 -52.11
C ASP A 3 22.48 -30.87 -53.08
N LEU A 4 23.45 -29.99 -52.72
CA LEU A 4 24.47 -29.32 -53.55
C LEU A 4 24.18 -28.06 -54.43
N THR A 5 24.51 -26.90 -53.84
CA THR A 5 25.49 -25.86 -54.31
C THR A 5 25.29 -24.91 -55.54
N VAL A 6 25.44 -23.60 -55.23
CA VAL A 6 26.32 -22.57 -55.87
C VAL A 6 25.83 -21.69 -57.05
N SER A 7 25.62 -20.39 -56.75
CA SER A 7 25.81 -19.13 -57.54
C SER A 7 25.12 -18.96 -58.92
N THR A 8 24.63 -17.79 -59.37
CA THR A 8 25.15 -16.40 -59.27
C THR A 8 24.06 -15.30 -59.44
N SER A 9 24.42 -14.04 -59.13
CA SER A 9 23.92 -12.75 -59.69
C SER A 9 22.83 -11.94 -58.92
N LEU A 10 22.77 -10.63 -59.27
CA LEU A 10 22.23 -9.44 -58.55
C LEU A 10 20.87 -8.96 -59.14
N PRO A 11 20.20 -7.88 -58.65
CA PRO A 11 20.50 -6.91 -57.56
C PRO A 11 19.37 -6.92 -56.48
N ALA A 12 19.02 -5.94 -55.63
CA ALA A 12 19.49 -4.62 -55.11
C ALA A 12 18.67 -4.36 -53.80
N SER A 13 18.94 -3.44 -52.86
CA SER A 13 20.04 -2.49 -52.54
C SER A 13 20.13 -2.45 -50.97
N ILE A 14 20.55 -1.47 -50.14
CA ILE A 14 20.81 -0.01 -50.11
C ILE A 14 22.14 0.20 -49.32
N PRO A 15 22.98 1.24 -49.59
CA PRO A 15 24.37 1.24 -49.12
C PRO A 15 24.62 1.81 -47.69
N PRO A 16 25.69 1.36 -47.00
CA PRO A 16 26.11 1.83 -45.67
C PRO A 16 27.22 2.91 -45.69
N ARG A 17 27.62 3.34 -44.48
CA ARG A 17 28.63 4.38 -44.14
C ARG A 17 30.01 4.19 -44.79
N ALA A 18 30.68 5.32 -45.06
CA ALA A 18 32.13 5.42 -45.30
C ALA A 18 32.79 6.49 -44.39
N LEU A 19 34.13 6.47 -44.31
CA LEU A 19 34.93 7.23 -43.34
C LEU A 19 35.19 8.69 -43.77
N ASN A 20 35.53 9.56 -42.80
CA ASN A 20 36.84 10.22 -42.87
C ASN A 20 37.41 10.70 -41.51
N ARG A 21 38.73 10.97 -41.46
CA ARG A 21 39.44 11.54 -40.29
C ARG A 21 39.78 13.03 -40.49
N ARG A 22 40.13 13.70 -39.39
CA ARG A 22 40.42 15.16 -39.28
C ARG A 22 41.68 15.61 -40.04
N PRO A 23 41.77 16.91 -40.35
CA PRO A 23 42.96 17.72 -40.02
C PRO A 23 42.68 18.81 -38.96
N LEU A 24 43.71 19.56 -38.55
CA LEU A 24 43.65 20.53 -37.43
C LEU A 24 43.53 21.99 -37.87
N VAL A 25 42.86 22.82 -37.06
CA VAL A 25 43.17 24.26 -36.90
C VAL A 25 43.13 24.62 -35.41
N ARG A 26 44.03 25.49 -34.93
CA ARG A 26 44.11 25.95 -33.53
C ARG A 26 43.41 27.31 -33.34
N ARG A 27 42.76 27.46 -32.17
CA ARG A 27 42.52 28.70 -31.38
C ARG A 27 42.39 30.03 -32.15
N ARG A 28 41.21 30.65 -32.01
CA ARG A 28 41.11 31.97 -31.35
C ARG A 28 40.08 31.88 -30.22
N ALA A 29 40.30 32.61 -29.13
CA ALA A 29 39.30 32.75 -28.08
C ALA A 29 38.21 33.74 -28.56
N LYS A 30 36.96 33.48 -28.17
CA LYS A 30 35.91 34.50 -28.17
C LYS A 30 35.53 34.78 -26.70
N ILE A 31 35.16 36.02 -26.44
CA ILE A 31 34.92 36.56 -25.09
C ILE A 31 33.66 35.93 -24.49
N VAL A 32 33.58 35.89 -23.16
CA VAL A 32 32.40 35.43 -22.42
C VAL A 32 31.30 36.48 -22.52
N ASP A 33 30.19 36.15 -23.19
CA ASP A 33 28.93 36.87 -23.03
C ASP A 33 28.21 36.35 -21.78
N VAL A 34 27.88 37.24 -20.85
CA VAL A 34 27.25 36.90 -19.55
C VAL A 34 25.76 37.21 -19.63
N ASP A 35 25.03 36.48 -20.49
CA ASP A 35 23.61 36.73 -20.78
C ASP A 35 22.75 35.44 -20.84
N SER A 36 23.23 34.34 -20.23
CA SER A 36 22.48 33.08 -20.15
C SER A 36 22.36 32.57 -18.70
N LEU A 37 21.84 33.41 -17.80
CA LEU A 37 21.43 33.02 -16.45
C LEU A 37 19.93 32.76 -16.41
N SER A 38 19.57 31.47 -16.45
CA SER A 38 18.35 30.87 -15.88
C SER A 38 17.07 31.73 -15.82
N GLU A 39 16.14 31.48 -16.74
CA GLU A 39 14.72 31.67 -16.39
C GLU A 39 14.40 30.78 -15.17
N PRO A 40 13.70 31.28 -14.15
CA PRO A 40 13.26 30.44 -13.04
C PRO A 40 12.20 29.45 -13.53
N GLU A 41 12.41 28.17 -13.22
CA GLU A 41 11.59 27.03 -13.63
C GLU A 41 10.09 27.28 -13.40
N GLN A 42 9.32 27.38 -14.49
CA GLN A 42 7.89 27.66 -14.41
C GLN A 42 7.14 26.45 -13.83
N LEU A 43 6.62 26.59 -12.61
CA LEU A 43 5.71 25.62 -12.00
C LEU A 43 4.58 25.24 -12.99
N PRO A 44 4.24 23.95 -13.13
CA PRO A 44 3.22 23.50 -14.07
C PRO A 44 1.90 24.24 -13.83
N ALA A 45 1.30 24.75 -14.90
CA ALA A 45 0.21 25.70 -14.82
C ALA A 45 -0.99 25.14 -14.02
N SER A 46 -1.22 25.73 -12.84
CA SER A 46 -2.38 25.43 -12.00
C SER A 46 -3.67 25.50 -12.82
N ILE A 47 -4.51 24.46 -12.76
CA ILE A 47 -5.77 24.38 -13.51
C ILE A 47 -6.60 25.65 -13.26
N LYS A 48 -6.73 26.48 -14.29
CA LYS A 48 -7.42 27.77 -14.23
C LYS A 48 -8.93 27.54 -14.22
N LEU A 49 -9.49 27.30 -13.03
CA LEU A 49 -10.93 27.16 -12.82
C LEU A 49 -11.71 28.37 -13.40
N PRO A 50 -12.91 28.15 -13.97
CA PRO A 50 -13.75 29.22 -14.53
C PRO A 50 -14.39 30.13 -13.48
N PHE A 51 -14.13 29.91 -12.19
CA PHE A 51 -14.58 30.72 -11.06
C PHE A 51 -13.54 30.73 -9.93
N ASP A 52 -13.65 31.68 -9.00
CA ASP A 52 -12.88 31.69 -7.75
C ASP A 52 -13.61 30.84 -6.67
N PRO A 53 -13.00 29.79 -6.10
CA PRO A 53 -13.65 28.95 -5.09
C PRO A 53 -13.97 29.71 -3.79
N LEU A 54 -13.22 30.77 -3.45
CA LEU A 54 -13.49 31.57 -2.24
C LEU A 54 -14.83 32.33 -2.35
N ARG A 55 -15.25 32.69 -3.58
CA ARG A 55 -16.53 33.34 -3.84
C ARG A 55 -17.73 32.42 -3.53
N LEU A 56 -17.61 31.13 -3.81
CA LEU A 56 -18.64 30.14 -3.47
C LEU A 56 -18.77 29.95 -1.95
N LEU A 57 -17.62 29.93 -1.24
CA LEU A 57 -17.61 29.82 0.22
C LEU A 57 -18.26 31.04 0.89
N ASP A 58 -17.93 32.26 0.47
CA ASP A 58 -18.56 33.48 1.01
C ASP A 58 -20.07 33.55 0.70
N ALA A 59 -20.51 33.10 -0.48
CA ALA A 59 -21.93 33.03 -0.82
C ALA A 59 -22.71 32.06 0.09
N LEU A 60 -22.16 30.87 0.36
CA LEU A 60 -22.73 29.90 1.31
C LEU A 60 -22.73 30.45 2.75
N VAL A 61 -21.61 30.99 3.21
CA VAL A 61 -21.46 31.55 4.57
C VAL A 61 -22.40 32.74 4.81
N ARG A 62 -22.70 33.57 3.79
CA ARG A 62 -23.71 34.64 3.89
C ARG A 62 -25.15 34.13 3.90
N ARG A 63 -25.43 33.03 3.19
CA ARG A 63 -26.79 32.50 2.97
C ARG A 63 -27.12 31.25 3.79
N TRP A 64 -26.28 30.89 4.77
CA TRP A 64 -26.45 29.73 5.67
C TRP A 64 -27.85 29.62 6.30
N TRP A 65 -28.51 30.75 6.57
CA TRP A 65 -29.86 30.80 7.15
C TRP A 65 -30.94 30.26 6.21
N LEU A 66 -30.78 30.40 4.89
CA LEU A 66 -31.68 29.78 3.90
C LEU A 66 -31.50 28.25 3.91
N MET A 67 -30.28 27.76 4.05
CA MET A 67 -30.00 26.31 4.17
C MET A 67 -30.61 25.74 5.45
N ALA A 68 -30.53 26.48 6.57
CA ALA A 68 -31.19 26.09 7.82
C ALA A 68 -32.73 26.04 7.70
N ILE A 69 -33.35 26.98 6.98
CA ILE A 69 -34.80 26.96 6.72
C ILE A 69 -35.18 25.79 5.80
N GLY A 70 -34.43 25.55 4.71
CA GLY A 70 -34.66 24.43 3.81
C GLY A 70 -34.55 23.07 4.52
N GLY A 71 -33.52 22.91 5.35
CA GLY A 71 -33.37 21.73 6.21
C GLY A 71 -34.52 21.59 7.21
N ALA A 72 -34.91 22.66 7.91
CA ALA A 72 -36.01 22.61 8.88
C ALA A 72 -37.35 22.23 8.22
N ALA A 73 -37.64 22.73 7.01
CA ALA A 73 -38.84 22.41 6.27
C ALA A 73 -38.89 20.93 5.83
N CYS A 74 -37.83 20.43 5.20
CA CYS A 74 -37.74 19.03 4.75
C CYS A 74 -37.69 18.05 5.93
N GLY A 75 -36.94 18.37 6.99
CA GLY A 75 -36.92 17.60 8.23
C GLY A 75 -38.28 17.56 8.93
N GLY A 76 -38.99 18.69 9.01
CA GLY A 76 -40.34 18.76 9.59
C GLY A 76 -41.39 17.98 8.80
N ALA A 77 -41.33 18.00 7.46
CA ALA A 77 -42.20 17.19 6.61
C ALA A 77 -41.97 15.68 6.83
N LEU A 78 -40.71 15.25 6.89
CA LEU A 78 -40.36 13.83 7.14
C LEU A 78 -40.62 13.40 8.59
N TYR A 79 -40.59 14.33 9.56
CA TYR A 79 -41.08 14.07 10.92
C TYR A 79 -42.58 13.71 10.91
N TYR A 80 -43.39 14.54 10.24
CA TYR A 80 -44.84 14.35 10.18
C TYR A 80 -45.23 13.04 9.48
N VAL A 81 -44.58 12.70 8.37
CA VAL A 81 -44.80 11.42 7.66
C VAL A 81 -44.31 10.22 8.48
N GLY A 82 -43.16 10.34 9.15
CA GLY A 82 -42.61 9.27 9.99
C GLY A 82 -43.51 8.91 11.17
N LEU A 83 -44.10 9.91 11.84
CA LEU A 83 -45.06 9.73 12.92
C LEU A 83 -46.33 8.96 12.50
N GLN A 84 -46.69 8.97 11.21
CA GLN A 84 -47.88 8.29 10.69
C GLN A 84 -47.62 6.89 10.12
N ARG A 85 -46.35 6.43 10.03
CA ARG A 85 -46.01 5.16 9.35
C ARG A 85 -45.01 4.25 10.08
N PHE A 86 -44.30 4.69 11.11
CA PHE A 86 -43.34 3.83 11.80
C PHE A 86 -43.97 3.06 12.96
N GLU A 87 -44.29 1.78 12.72
CA GLU A 87 -44.58 0.78 13.75
C GLU A 87 -43.32 0.44 14.58
N THR A 88 -43.51 -0.09 15.79
CA THR A 88 -42.45 -0.64 16.64
C THR A 88 -41.94 -1.96 16.09
N LEU A 89 -40.62 -2.09 15.89
CA LEU A 89 -39.98 -3.35 15.55
C LEU A 89 -39.38 -4.01 16.80
N HIS A 90 -39.58 -5.31 16.88
CA HIS A 90 -38.92 -6.20 17.84
C HIS A 90 -37.79 -6.91 17.10
N SER A 91 -36.63 -7.05 17.74
CA SER A 91 -35.45 -7.72 17.17
C SER A 91 -34.80 -8.60 18.21
N ALA A 92 -34.77 -9.90 17.96
CA ALA A 92 -34.10 -10.90 18.78
C ALA A 92 -32.83 -11.40 18.08
N GLU A 93 -31.73 -11.59 18.82
CA GLU A 93 -30.46 -12.13 18.35
C GLU A 93 -30.14 -13.51 18.95
N ALA A 94 -29.47 -14.34 18.16
CA ALA A 94 -28.78 -15.54 18.59
C ALA A 94 -27.40 -15.58 17.95
N GLN A 95 -26.40 -15.96 18.73
CA GLN A 95 -25.02 -16.08 18.25
C GLN A 95 -24.64 -17.56 18.21
N VAL A 96 -24.09 -17.96 17.07
CA VAL A 96 -23.70 -19.32 16.79
C VAL A 96 -22.20 -19.32 16.49
N ILE A 97 -21.42 -20.08 17.25
CA ILE A 97 -19.96 -20.12 17.12
C ILE A 97 -19.54 -21.40 16.38
N LYS A 98 -18.66 -21.24 15.39
CA LYS A 98 -18.03 -22.38 14.71
C LYS A 98 -17.18 -23.14 15.73
N GLN A 99 -17.18 -24.46 15.64
CA GLN A 99 -16.36 -25.32 16.48
C GLN A 99 -15.57 -26.30 15.61
N GLU A 100 -14.28 -26.46 15.91
CA GLU A 100 -13.51 -27.54 15.32
C GLU A 100 -14.08 -28.89 15.76
N ALA A 101 -14.19 -29.82 14.82
CA ALA A 101 -14.59 -31.19 15.10
C ALA A 101 -13.47 -31.89 15.90
N ALA A 102 -13.59 -31.88 17.23
CA ALA A 102 -12.58 -32.40 18.13
C ALA A 102 -12.24 -33.87 17.81
N SER A 103 -10.97 -34.14 17.49
CA SER A 103 -10.49 -35.49 17.22
C SER A 103 -10.54 -36.31 18.52
N ALA A 104 -11.42 -37.31 18.56
CA ALA A 104 -11.58 -38.20 19.73
C ALA A 104 -10.31 -39.01 20.06
N PHE A 105 -9.39 -39.12 19.10
CA PHE A 105 -8.07 -39.71 19.25
C PHE A 105 -7.01 -38.60 19.27
N ARG A 106 -5.94 -38.83 20.04
CA ARG A 106 -4.68 -38.07 19.89
C ARG A 106 -4.07 -38.42 18.53
N GLN A 107 -3.30 -37.50 17.94
CA GLN A 107 -2.48 -37.81 16.75
C GLN A 107 -1.71 -39.11 16.98
N SER A 108 -1.90 -40.07 16.08
CA SER A 108 -1.09 -41.29 16.05
C SER A 108 0.25 -40.98 15.39
N ASP A 109 1.29 -41.72 15.75
CA ASP A 109 2.61 -41.63 15.10
C ASP A 109 2.57 -41.97 13.60
N THR A 110 1.41 -42.43 13.10
CA THR A 110 1.13 -42.81 11.71
C THR A 110 0.33 -41.77 10.89
N GLY A 111 -0.04 -40.61 11.46
CA GLY A 111 -0.58 -39.48 10.67
C GLY A 111 -1.62 -38.60 11.39
N GLU A 112 -2.13 -37.59 10.68
CA GLU A 112 -3.26 -36.79 11.18
C GLU A 112 -4.54 -37.65 11.30
N SER A 113 -5.34 -37.39 12.33
CA SER A 113 -6.69 -37.98 12.49
C SER A 113 -7.63 -37.53 11.37
N TYR A 114 -8.58 -38.38 10.96
CA TYR A 114 -9.65 -37.98 10.05
C TYR A 114 -10.41 -36.75 10.59
N LYS A 115 -10.68 -35.79 9.69
CA LYS A 115 -11.52 -34.61 9.93
C LYS A 115 -12.59 -34.53 8.83
N PRO A 116 -13.89 -34.33 9.17
CA PRO A 116 -14.95 -34.06 8.20
C PRO A 116 -14.63 -32.88 7.27
N HIS A 117 -15.33 -32.76 6.14
CA HIS A 117 -15.17 -31.58 5.29
C HIS A 117 -15.70 -30.32 6.00
N ASP A 118 -14.81 -29.35 6.20
CA ASP A 118 -15.11 -28.10 6.90
C ASP A 118 -15.30 -26.94 5.92
N PHE A 119 -16.53 -26.44 5.78
CA PHE A 119 -16.85 -25.30 4.92
C PHE A 119 -16.41 -23.97 5.57
N THR A 120 -16.16 -22.94 4.74
CA THR A 120 -15.80 -21.62 5.24
C THR A 120 -17.02 -20.87 5.80
N ILE A 121 -16.79 -19.92 6.72
CA ILE A 121 -17.88 -19.13 7.33
C ILE A 121 -18.71 -18.36 6.28
N PRO A 122 -18.13 -17.74 5.23
CA PRO A 122 -18.91 -17.16 4.13
C PRO A 122 -19.81 -18.17 3.43
N THR A 123 -19.32 -19.38 3.15
CA THR A 123 -20.13 -20.46 2.55
C THR A 123 -21.30 -20.84 3.46
N PHE A 124 -21.09 -20.98 4.77
CA PHE A 124 -22.16 -21.24 5.72
C PHE A 124 -23.17 -20.09 5.85
N VAL A 125 -22.73 -18.82 5.85
CA VAL A 125 -23.64 -17.66 5.83
C VAL A 125 -24.47 -17.62 4.54
N SER A 126 -23.88 -17.94 3.39
CA SER A 126 -24.59 -18.10 2.13
C SER A 126 -25.62 -19.24 2.16
N LEU A 127 -25.28 -20.40 2.73
CA LEU A 127 -26.21 -21.53 2.91
C LEU A 127 -27.36 -21.19 3.87
N MET A 128 -27.10 -20.41 4.93
CA MET A 128 -28.12 -19.90 5.84
C MET A 128 -29.13 -18.97 5.13
N HIS A 129 -28.67 -18.14 4.19
CA HIS A 129 -29.53 -17.30 3.33
C HIS A 129 -30.25 -18.06 2.20
N SER A 130 -30.12 -19.39 2.09
CA SER A 130 -30.76 -20.16 1.02
C SER A 130 -32.29 -20.29 1.19
N ASN A 131 -33.02 -20.33 0.07
CA ASN A 131 -34.48 -20.52 0.07
C ASN A 131 -34.89 -21.81 0.81
N ALA A 132 -34.12 -22.89 0.69
CA ALA A 132 -34.39 -24.16 1.37
C ALA A 132 -34.39 -24.04 2.90
N MET A 133 -33.49 -23.21 3.47
CA MET A 133 -33.47 -22.92 4.91
C MET A 133 -34.73 -22.17 5.36
N ILE A 134 -35.22 -21.23 4.55
CA ILE A 134 -36.43 -20.44 4.83
C ILE A 134 -37.68 -21.32 4.70
N GLU A 135 -37.76 -22.16 3.66
CA GLU A 135 -38.86 -23.11 3.45
C GLU A 135 -38.93 -24.16 4.57
N ALA A 136 -37.79 -24.72 4.98
CA ALA A 136 -37.72 -25.66 6.10
C ALA A 136 -38.13 -25.00 7.42
N THR A 137 -37.66 -23.78 7.69
CA THR A 137 -38.06 -22.98 8.86
C THR A 137 -39.58 -22.69 8.86
N SER A 138 -40.15 -22.32 7.71
CA SER A 138 -41.59 -22.09 7.54
C SER A 138 -42.42 -23.34 7.84
N LYS A 139 -42.03 -24.48 7.27
CA LYS A 139 -42.66 -25.80 7.53
C LYS A 139 -42.58 -26.18 9.00
N ARG A 140 -41.44 -25.93 9.66
CA ARG A 140 -41.22 -26.18 11.10
C ARG A 140 -42.06 -25.26 11.99
N LEU A 141 -42.42 -24.09 11.50
CA LEU A 141 -43.39 -23.16 12.09
C LEU A 141 -44.85 -23.42 11.61
N ASN A 142 -45.11 -24.60 11.03
CA ASN A 142 -46.43 -25.01 10.50
C ASN A 142 -47.05 -23.99 9.52
N ASN A 143 -46.20 -23.34 8.71
CA ASN A 143 -46.53 -22.26 7.77
C ASN A 143 -47.24 -21.04 8.40
N ARG A 144 -47.16 -20.85 9.72
CA ARG A 144 -47.76 -19.71 10.43
C ARG A 144 -47.20 -18.35 9.96
N PHE A 145 -45.91 -18.32 9.61
CA PHE A 145 -45.21 -17.14 9.12
C PHE A 145 -44.82 -17.35 7.65
N PRO A 146 -45.33 -16.54 6.70
CA PRO A 146 -44.98 -16.67 5.30
C PRO A 146 -43.48 -16.49 5.03
N GLU A 147 -42.95 -17.17 4.01
CA GLU A 147 -41.52 -17.11 3.64
C GLU A 147 -41.01 -15.69 3.41
N TYR A 148 -41.84 -14.78 2.88
CA TYR A 148 -41.45 -13.38 2.68
C TYR A 148 -41.27 -12.61 4.01
N VAL A 149 -42.00 -12.99 5.07
CA VAL A 149 -41.85 -12.40 6.41
C VAL A 149 -40.55 -12.90 7.04
N LEU A 150 -40.31 -14.21 6.98
CA LEU A 150 -39.06 -14.82 7.44
C LEU A 150 -37.85 -14.23 6.69
N ARG A 151 -37.91 -14.12 5.36
CA ARG A 151 -36.83 -13.54 4.54
C ARG A 151 -36.60 -12.04 4.80
N ALA A 152 -37.66 -11.28 5.10
CA ALA A 152 -37.54 -9.85 5.39
C ALA A 152 -37.02 -9.60 6.82
N GLY A 153 -37.44 -10.42 7.78
CA GLY A 153 -37.03 -10.31 9.19
C GLY A 153 -35.62 -10.82 9.47
N LEU A 154 -35.10 -11.74 8.66
CA LEU A 154 -33.82 -12.43 8.85
C LEU A 154 -32.61 -11.59 8.44
N VAL A 155 -31.65 -11.44 9.35
CA VAL A 155 -30.29 -10.99 9.04
C VAL A 155 -29.30 -12.00 9.62
N VAL A 156 -28.39 -12.51 8.78
CA VAL A 156 -27.27 -13.38 9.20
C VAL A 156 -25.96 -12.74 8.77
N ALA A 157 -25.04 -12.54 9.71
CA ALA A 157 -23.78 -11.85 9.48
C ALA A 157 -22.61 -12.47 10.29
N PRO A 158 -21.40 -12.60 9.70
CA PRO A 158 -20.21 -13.00 10.45
C PRO A 158 -19.66 -11.82 11.26
N VAL A 159 -19.32 -12.05 12.53
CA VAL A 159 -18.69 -11.07 13.41
C VAL A 159 -17.20 -10.97 13.07
N ARG A 160 -16.74 -9.79 12.67
CA ARG A 160 -15.38 -9.57 12.12
C ARG A 160 -14.28 -10.11 13.05
N ASN A 161 -13.33 -10.83 12.45
CA ASN A 161 -12.17 -11.45 13.12
C ASN A 161 -12.55 -12.46 14.23
N THR A 162 -13.72 -13.11 14.12
CA THR A 162 -14.15 -14.17 15.04
C THR A 162 -14.83 -15.32 14.29
N ASP A 163 -14.90 -16.47 14.95
CA ASP A 163 -15.66 -17.65 14.51
C ASP A 163 -17.17 -17.58 14.79
N ILE A 164 -17.69 -16.38 15.13
CA ILE A 164 -19.09 -16.17 15.52
C ILE A 164 -19.89 -15.64 14.33
N VAL A 165 -21.05 -16.25 14.09
CA VAL A 165 -22.11 -15.73 13.22
C VAL A 165 -23.25 -15.26 14.11
N SER A 166 -23.68 -14.01 13.96
CA SER A 166 -24.94 -13.53 14.52
C SER A 166 -26.08 -13.79 13.55
N ILE A 167 -27.17 -14.31 14.10
CA ILE A 167 -28.47 -14.50 13.44
C ILE A 167 -29.42 -13.61 14.21
N SER A 168 -30.04 -12.63 13.54
CA SER A 168 -31.11 -11.83 14.13
C SER A 168 -32.39 -11.94 13.31
N MET A 169 -33.52 -11.91 14.03
CA MET A 169 -34.87 -11.99 13.47
C MET A 169 -35.67 -10.80 13.95
N THR A 170 -36.21 -10.03 13.01
CA THR A 170 -37.00 -8.83 13.30
C THR A 170 -38.46 -9.00 12.88
N SER A 171 -39.41 -8.58 13.73
CA SER A 171 -40.84 -8.61 13.39
C SER A 171 -41.62 -7.42 13.98
N ASN A 172 -42.74 -7.08 13.33
CA ASN A 172 -43.67 -6.05 13.77
C ASN A 172 -44.88 -6.62 14.56
N GLU A 173 -44.91 -7.94 14.83
CA GLU A 173 -46.00 -8.57 15.58
C GLU A 173 -45.76 -8.48 17.10
N THR A 174 -44.99 -9.41 17.67
CA THR A 174 -44.70 -9.49 19.11
C THR A 174 -43.23 -9.88 19.34
N PRO A 175 -42.63 -9.55 20.50
CA PRO A 175 -41.28 -10.00 20.82
C PRO A 175 -41.20 -11.52 20.93
N GLU A 176 -42.28 -12.18 21.36
CA GLU A 176 -42.39 -13.63 21.42
C GLU A 176 -42.38 -14.26 20.03
N ALA A 177 -43.08 -13.69 19.04
CA ALA A 177 -43.07 -14.17 17.66
C ALA A 177 -41.69 -14.01 17.00
N SER A 178 -40.98 -12.89 17.24
CA SER A 178 -39.58 -12.72 16.81
C SER A 178 -38.69 -13.82 17.37
N LEU A 179 -38.83 -14.14 18.66
CA LEU A 179 -38.05 -15.18 19.33
C LEU A 179 -38.47 -16.62 18.92
N GLU A 180 -39.75 -16.86 18.61
CA GLU A 180 -40.26 -18.13 18.08
C GLU A 180 -39.67 -18.43 16.70
N MET A 181 -39.72 -17.45 15.79
CA MET A 181 -39.10 -17.55 14.46
C MET A 181 -37.58 -17.75 14.55
N LEU A 182 -36.89 -17.00 15.43
CA LEU A 182 -35.45 -17.15 15.66
C LEU A 182 -35.09 -18.54 16.20
N LYS A 183 -35.88 -19.10 17.12
CA LYS A 183 -35.70 -20.46 17.66
C LYS A 183 -35.87 -21.53 16.60
N ALA A 184 -36.93 -21.47 15.81
CA ALA A 184 -37.13 -22.40 14.71
C ALA A 184 -35.96 -22.33 13.72
N TYR A 185 -35.63 -21.13 13.22
CA TYR A 185 -34.54 -20.91 12.27
C TYR A 185 -33.19 -21.41 12.79
N THR A 186 -32.80 -21.01 14.01
CA THR A 186 -31.50 -21.42 14.61
C THR A 186 -31.45 -22.94 14.82
N SER A 187 -32.57 -23.57 15.18
CA SER A 187 -32.66 -25.03 15.33
C SER A 187 -32.64 -25.80 14.00
N GLU A 188 -32.91 -25.12 12.88
CA GLU A 188 -32.80 -25.65 11.52
C GLU A 188 -31.37 -25.54 10.99
N VAL A 189 -30.70 -24.40 11.21
CA VAL A 189 -29.25 -24.21 10.94
C VAL A 189 -28.43 -25.29 11.68
N LEU A 190 -28.75 -25.54 12.95
CA LEU A 190 -28.10 -26.59 13.73
C LEU A 190 -28.50 -28.02 13.32
N SER A 191 -29.58 -28.23 12.54
CA SER A 191 -29.79 -29.52 11.86
C SER A 191 -28.91 -29.64 10.63
N LEU A 192 -29.01 -28.68 9.71
CA LEU A 192 -28.22 -28.63 8.48
C LEU A 192 -26.71 -28.85 8.73
N ALA A 193 -26.15 -28.21 9.76
CA ALA A 193 -24.74 -28.37 10.13
C ALA A 193 -24.37 -29.80 10.62
N ARG A 194 -25.30 -30.52 11.26
CA ARG A 194 -25.12 -31.93 11.68
C ARG A 194 -25.34 -32.89 10.53
N ASP A 195 -26.33 -32.63 9.69
CA ASP A 195 -26.68 -33.50 8.57
C ASP A 195 -25.61 -33.45 7.46
N LEU A 196 -25.01 -32.27 7.21
CA LEU A 196 -23.80 -32.13 6.39
C LEU A 196 -22.59 -32.89 6.97
N GLN A 197 -22.34 -32.79 8.28
CA GLN A 197 -21.22 -33.50 8.92
C GLN A 197 -21.40 -35.02 8.82
N ARG A 198 -22.62 -35.52 9.10
CA ARG A 198 -22.96 -36.94 9.00
C ARG A 198 -22.80 -37.45 7.57
N GLY A 199 -23.31 -36.72 6.56
CA GLY A 199 -23.14 -37.10 5.16
C GLY A 199 -21.67 -37.25 4.75
N SER A 200 -20.83 -36.28 5.11
CA SER A 200 -19.38 -36.35 4.87
C SER A 200 -18.71 -37.54 5.58
N ALA A 201 -19.16 -37.90 6.78
CA ALA A 201 -18.67 -39.07 7.51
C ALA A 201 -19.11 -40.40 6.89
N THR A 202 -20.38 -40.53 6.46
CA THR A 202 -20.90 -41.71 5.75
C THR A 202 -20.14 -41.95 4.45
N GLU A 203 -19.93 -40.92 3.63
CA GLU A 203 -19.20 -41.00 2.36
C GLU A 203 -17.72 -41.38 2.57
N MET A 204 -17.07 -40.87 3.62
CA MET A 204 -15.73 -41.30 3.99
C MET A 204 -15.69 -42.76 4.46
N ARG A 205 -16.66 -43.20 5.27
CA ARG A 205 -16.70 -44.58 5.78
C ARG A 205 -16.84 -45.60 4.65
N THR A 206 -17.68 -45.35 3.65
CA THR A 206 -17.86 -46.28 2.51
C THR A 206 -16.62 -46.34 1.62
N PHE A 207 -15.96 -45.20 1.36
CA PHE A 207 -14.67 -45.18 0.68
C PHE A 207 -13.59 -45.98 1.43
N LEU A 208 -13.41 -45.70 2.73
CA LEU A 208 -12.42 -46.40 3.55
C LEU A 208 -12.72 -47.90 3.66
N GLN A 209 -14.00 -48.29 3.68
CA GLN A 209 -14.39 -49.70 3.66
C GLN A 209 -13.89 -50.39 2.38
N HIS A 210 -14.13 -49.84 1.19
CA HIS A 210 -13.64 -50.41 -0.06
C HIS A 210 -12.11 -50.42 -0.18
N GLN A 211 -11.42 -49.45 0.41
CA GLN A 211 -9.95 -49.46 0.48
C GLN A 211 -9.42 -50.55 1.43
N ILE A 212 -10.10 -50.84 2.54
CA ILE A 212 -9.78 -51.97 3.42
C ILE A 212 -10.05 -53.29 2.69
N GLU A 213 -11.22 -53.46 2.06
CA GLU A 213 -11.56 -54.64 1.26
C GLU A 213 -10.51 -54.91 0.17
N ARG A 214 -10.03 -53.86 -0.52
CA ARG A 214 -8.93 -53.96 -1.49
C ARG A 214 -7.60 -54.35 -0.84
N THR A 215 -7.23 -53.69 0.26
CA THR A 215 -5.96 -53.92 0.97
C THR A 215 -5.89 -55.36 1.51
N ASP A 216 -6.99 -55.88 2.05
CA ASP A 216 -7.09 -57.24 2.57
C ASP A 216 -6.90 -58.28 1.44
N ASN A 217 -7.48 -58.05 0.26
CA ASN A 217 -7.25 -58.89 -0.92
C ASN A 217 -5.79 -58.86 -1.42
N ASP A 218 -5.13 -57.70 -1.38
CA ASP A 218 -3.72 -57.58 -1.79
C ASP A 218 -2.74 -58.12 -0.73
N LEU A 219 -3.12 -58.09 0.56
CA LEU A 219 -2.41 -58.70 1.69
C LEU A 219 -2.49 -60.24 1.63
N VAL A 220 -3.66 -60.81 1.30
CA VAL A 220 -3.81 -62.26 1.04
C VAL A 220 -2.86 -62.71 -0.08
N LYS A 221 -2.80 -62.00 -1.21
CA LYS A 221 -1.87 -62.31 -2.30
C LYS A 221 -0.41 -62.23 -1.86
N ALA A 222 -0.03 -61.22 -1.06
CA ALA A 222 1.33 -61.09 -0.54
C ALA A 222 1.71 -62.27 0.39
N ASN A 223 0.76 -62.77 1.18
CA ASN A 223 0.95 -63.96 2.01
C ASN A 223 1.05 -65.24 1.16
N GLU A 224 0.25 -65.38 0.10
CA GLU A 224 0.35 -66.50 -0.86
C GLU A 224 1.71 -66.49 -1.60
N GLU A 225 2.15 -65.33 -2.09
CA GLU A 225 3.47 -65.12 -2.69
C GLU A 225 4.60 -65.55 -1.73
N LEU A 226 4.50 -65.19 -0.44
CA LEU A 226 5.50 -65.51 0.59
C LEU A 226 5.50 -67.00 0.98
N LEU A 227 4.33 -67.63 1.07
CA LEU A 227 4.18 -69.07 1.29
C LEU A 227 4.71 -69.89 0.10
N ASP A 228 4.46 -69.44 -1.13
CA ASP A 228 4.99 -70.08 -2.32
C ASP A 228 6.49 -69.89 -2.48
N TYR A 229 7.05 -68.76 -2.02
CA TYR A 229 8.50 -68.60 -1.92
C TYR A 229 9.09 -69.58 -0.88
N GLY A 230 8.52 -69.64 0.33
CA GLY A 230 8.95 -70.54 1.41
C GLY A 230 8.81 -72.03 1.09
N ARG A 231 7.91 -72.40 0.16
CA ARG A 231 7.80 -73.76 -0.39
C ARG A 231 8.85 -74.08 -1.46
N ARG A 232 9.49 -73.08 -2.08
CA ARG A 232 10.47 -73.25 -3.17
C ARG A 232 11.93 -73.24 -2.72
N GLU A 233 12.27 -72.50 -1.66
CA GLU A 233 13.65 -72.34 -1.18
C GLU A 233 13.73 -72.60 0.34
N HIS A 234 14.71 -73.39 0.79
CA HIS A 234 14.91 -73.68 2.21
C HIS A 234 15.68 -72.55 2.91
N LEU A 235 14.93 -71.73 3.67
CA LEU A 235 15.38 -70.83 4.76
C LEU A 235 16.73 -70.10 4.58
N ILE A 236 16.65 -68.82 4.21
CA ILE A 236 17.76 -67.87 4.29
C ILE A 236 17.41 -66.80 5.33
N ASP A 237 18.26 -66.65 6.35
CA ASP A 237 18.13 -65.58 7.34
C ASP A 237 18.61 -64.24 6.73
N ALA A 238 17.89 -63.16 7.02
CA ALA A 238 18.19 -61.85 6.44
C ALA A 238 19.29 -61.15 7.24
N GLY A 239 20.36 -60.72 6.58
CA GLY A 239 21.43 -59.98 7.25
C GLY A 239 20.95 -58.61 7.75
N LYS A 240 21.29 -58.23 8.99
CA LYS A 240 20.81 -57.01 9.69
C LYS A 240 20.86 -55.69 8.91
N GLN A 241 21.78 -55.54 7.94
CA GLN A 241 21.81 -54.35 7.07
C GLN A 241 20.61 -54.30 6.11
N MET A 242 20.15 -55.45 5.65
CA MET A 242 18.98 -55.58 4.79
C MET A 242 17.69 -55.31 5.59
N ASP A 243 17.56 -55.82 6.83
CA ASP A 243 16.43 -55.45 7.70
C ASP A 243 16.33 -53.94 7.94
N ALA A 244 17.46 -53.25 8.09
CA ALA A 244 17.50 -51.80 8.23
C ALA A 244 17.00 -51.08 6.96
N TRP A 245 17.43 -51.52 5.77
CA TRP A 245 16.97 -50.98 4.49
C TRP A 245 15.49 -51.28 4.22
N LEU A 246 14.99 -52.44 4.66
CA LEU A 246 13.57 -52.81 4.57
C LEU A 246 12.71 -51.99 5.54
N GLY A 247 13.21 -51.69 6.74
CA GLY A 247 12.56 -50.74 7.66
C GLY A 247 12.47 -49.33 7.09
N GLU A 248 13.54 -48.85 6.44
CA GLU A 248 13.55 -47.55 5.74
C GLU A 248 12.58 -47.54 4.55
N LEU A 249 12.62 -48.56 3.68
CA LEU A 249 11.70 -48.73 2.56
C LEU A 249 10.23 -48.81 3.02
N GLY A 250 9.96 -49.55 4.09
CA GLY A 250 8.64 -49.69 4.70
C GLY A 250 8.10 -48.35 5.21
N ASN A 251 8.93 -47.58 5.92
CA ASN A 251 8.57 -46.24 6.39
C ASN A 251 8.30 -45.26 5.23
N PHE A 252 9.12 -45.27 4.17
CA PHE A 252 8.88 -44.45 2.98
C PHE A 252 7.62 -44.87 2.20
N THR A 253 7.36 -46.18 2.10
CA THR A 253 6.18 -46.71 1.41
C THR A 253 4.90 -46.40 2.18
N LEU A 254 4.91 -46.51 3.51
CA LEU A 254 3.79 -46.07 4.35
C LEU A 254 3.54 -44.57 4.24
N LYS A 255 4.59 -43.75 4.17
CA LYS A 255 4.46 -42.30 3.94
C LYS A 255 3.94 -41.95 2.54
N TYR A 256 4.28 -42.75 1.52
CA TYR A 256 3.69 -42.62 0.19
C TYR A 256 2.19 -42.96 0.22
N GLU A 257 1.81 -44.07 0.86
CA GLU A 257 0.42 -44.50 0.98
C GLU A 257 -0.43 -43.57 1.87
N THR A 258 0.12 -42.93 2.91
CA THR A 258 -0.61 -41.91 3.69
C THR A 258 -0.93 -40.66 2.86
N VAL A 259 0.06 -40.10 2.17
CA VAL A 259 -0.14 -38.91 1.31
C VAL A 259 -1.05 -39.25 0.12
N LYS A 260 -1.01 -40.49 -0.37
CA LYS A 260 -1.90 -40.99 -1.44
C LYS A 260 -3.34 -41.10 -0.95
N LEU A 261 -3.55 -41.66 0.25
CA LEU A 261 -4.86 -41.68 0.90
C LEU A 261 -5.39 -40.26 1.09
N ASP A 262 -4.60 -39.35 1.66
CA ASP A 262 -5.03 -37.96 1.90
C ASP A 262 -5.36 -37.23 0.57
N HIS A 263 -4.59 -37.47 -0.51
CA HIS A 263 -4.91 -37.01 -1.88
C HIS A 263 -6.24 -37.59 -2.41
N GLU A 264 -6.50 -38.89 -2.22
CA GLU A 264 -7.77 -39.52 -2.62
C GLU A 264 -8.95 -39.01 -1.75
N THR A 265 -8.73 -38.63 -0.47
CA THR A 265 -9.79 -37.97 0.33
C THR A 265 -10.11 -36.55 -0.14
N LEU A 266 -9.17 -35.84 -0.78
CA LEU A 266 -9.44 -34.54 -1.37
C LEU A 266 -10.36 -34.66 -2.59
N ASP A 267 -10.30 -35.75 -3.36
CA ASP A 267 -11.26 -36.01 -4.44
C ASP A 267 -12.70 -36.18 -3.93
N LEU A 268 -12.90 -36.86 -2.80
CA LEU A 268 -14.22 -36.97 -2.17
C LEU A 268 -14.75 -35.61 -1.71
N ARG A 269 -13.88 -34.76 -1.13
CA ARG A 269 -14.23 -33.39 -0.72
C ARG A 269 -14.59 -32.51 -1.92
N ILE A 270 -13.84 -32.64 -3.03
CA ILE A 270 -14.14 -31.97 -4.30
C ILE A 270 -15.52 -32.42 -4.81
N GLN A 271 -15.76 -33.73 -4.92
CA GLN A 271 -17.05 -34.28 -5.38
C GLN A 271 -18.23 -33.85 -4.49
N ALA A 272 -18.04 -33.74 -3.17
CA ALA A 272 -19.05 -33.22 -2.26
C ALA A 272 -19.38 -31.74 -2.54
N VAL A 273 -18.37 -30.87 -2.72
CA VAL A 273 -18.60 -29.46 -3.05
C VAL A 273 -19.22 -29.30 -4.44
N GLU A 274 -18.80 -30.08 -5.43
CA GLU A 274 -19.39 -30.10 -6.78
C GLU A 274 -20.86 -30.57 -6.77
N LYS A 275 -21.17 -31.55 -5.92
CA LYS A 275 -22.53 -32.08 -5.67
C LYS A 275 -23.44 -31.06 -4.96
N GLU A 276 -22.93 -30.25 -4.04
CA GLU A 276 -23.69 -29.14 -3.46
C GLU A 276 -23.84 -27.98 -4.46
N LEU A 277 -22.79 -27.62 -5.20
CA LEU A 277 -22.84 -26.59 -6.24
C LEU A 277 -23.86 -26.94 -7.33
N ALA A 278 -23.99 -28.22 -7.70
CA ALA A 278 -24.99 -28.71 -8.65
C ALA A 278 -26.45 -28.61 -8.14
N LYS A 279 -26.69 -28.47 -6.83
CA LYS A 279 -28.03 -28.21 -6.26
C LYS A 279 -28.40 -26.72 -6.24
N VAL A 280 -27.44 -25.82 -6.38
CA VAL A 280 -27.69 -24.37 -6.33
C VAL A 280 -28.29 -23.90 -7.65
N ASP A 281 -29.60 -23.68 -7.70
CA ASP A 281 -30.26 -23.13 -8.87
C ASP A 281 -29.92 -21.65 -9.10
N THR A 282 -28.88 -21.42 -9.91
CA THR A 282 -28.46 -20.10 -10.39
C THR A 282 -29.51 -19.38 -11.27
N ASN A 283 -30.59 -20.04 -11.68
CA ASN A 283 -31.65 -19.42 -12.49
C ASN A 283 -32.73 -18.76 -11.64
N ALA A 284 -32.90 -19.12 -10.36
CA ALA A 284 -33.89 -18.50 -9.47
C ALA A 284 -33.75 -16.96 -9.41
N ALA A 285 -32.53 -16.45 -9.23
CA ALA A 285 -32.25 -15.01 -9.24
C ALA A 285 -32.57 -14.33 -10.59
N ARG A 286 -32.36 -15.05 -11.71
CA ARG A 286 -32.72 -14.56 -13.06
C ARG A 286 -34.24 -14.52 -13.23
N LEU A 287 -34.95 -15.56 -12.80
CA LEU A 287 -36.41 -15.64 -12.84
C LEU A 287 -37.05 -14.53 -11.99
N ASP A 288 -36.57 -14.29 -10.78
CA ASP A 288 -37.06 -13.20 -9.92
C ASP A 288 -36.80 -11.82 -10.57
N SER A 289 -35.66 -11.61 -11.24
CA SER A 289 -35.40 -10.36 -11.98
C SER A 289 -36.37 -10.15 -13.15
N VAL A 290 -36.73 -11.20 -13.89
CA VAL A 290 -37.67 -11.15 -15.03
C VAL A 290 -39.11 -11.00 -14.52
N ARG A 291 -39.47 -11.65 -13.43
CA ARG A 291 -40.77 -11.47 -12.74
C ARG A 291 -40.92 -10.04 -12.21
N SER A 292 -39.86 -9.43 -11.71
CA SER A 292 -39.85 -8.02 -11.29
C SER A 292 -40.00 -7.06 -12.49
N GLN A 293 -39.32 -7.32 -13.62
CA GLN A 293 -39.52 -6.56 -14.86
C GLN A 293 -40.95 -6.70 -15.39
N ILE A 294 -41.54 -7.89 -15.34
CA ILE A 294 -42.93 -8.15 -15.69
C ILE A 294 -43.89 -7.34 -14.80
N ALA A 295 -43.64 -7.29 -13.49
CA ALA A 295 -44.44 -6.50 -12.56
C ALA A 295 -44.31 -4.98 -12.84
N GLU A 296 -43.12 -4.48 -13.18
CA GLU A 296 -42.93 -3.07 -13.55
C GLU A 296 -43.62 -2.71 -14.89
N LEU A 297 -43.57 -3.61 -15.87
CA LEU A 297 -44.24 -3.43 -17.16
C LEU A 297 -45.77 -3.46 -17.02
N ALA A 298 -46.32 -4.36 -16.19
CA ALA A 298 -47.75 -4.47 -15.92
C ALA A 298 -48.34 -3.23 -15.21
N VAL A 299 -47.52 -2.42 -14.54
CA VAL A 299 -47.93 -1.11 -13.97
C VAL A 299 -48.06 -0.02 -15.05
N ARG A 300 -47.49 -0.22 -16.24
CA ARG A 300 -47.40 0.79 -17.32
C ARG A 300 -48.11 0.40 -18.61
N TYR A 301 -48.34 -0.89 -18.84
CA TYR A 301 -48.84 -1.45 -20.10
C TYR A 301 -49.84 -2.60 -19.84
N THR A 302 -50.79 -2.78 -20.75
CA THR A 302 -51.74 -3.91 -20.73
C THR A 302 -51.09 -5.21 -21.19
N ASP A 303 -51.70 -6.36 -20.85
CA ASP A 303 -51.21 -7.71 -21.21
C ASP A 303 -50.96 -7.91 -22.71
N GLU A 304 -51.69 -7.20 -23.59
CA GLU A 304 -51.57 -7.28 -25.05
C GLU A 304 -50.40 -6.45 -25.63
N HIS A 305 -49.71 -5.64 -24.82
CA HIS A 305 -48.66 -4.76 -25.31
C HIS A 305 -47.41 -5.56 -25.75
N PRO A 306 -46.75 -5.25 -26.89
CA PRO A 306 -45.66 -6.06 -27.42
C PRO A 306 -44.50 -6.32 -26.44
N ALA A 307 -44.11 -5.31 -25.64
CA ALA A 307 -43.06 -5.48 -24.62
C ALA A 307 -43.50 -6.39 -23.45
N MET A 308 -44.81 -6.45 -23.17
CA MET A 308 -45.38 -7.32 -22.14
C MET A 308 -45.38 -8.78 -22.62
N ILE A 309 -45.74 -9.00 -23.88
CA ILE A 309 -45.64 -10.30 -24.56
C ILE A 309 -44.17 -10.76 -24.59
N GLU A 310 -43.25 -9.92 -25.06
CA GLU A 310 -41.81 -10.25 -25.14
C GLU A 310 -41.22 -10.59 -23.76
N ALA A 311 -41.58 -9.86 -22.70
CA ALA A 311 -41.13 -10.16 -21.33
C ALA A 311 -41.70 -11.50 -20.82
N ARG A 312 -42.95 -11.83 -21.14
CA ARG A 312 -43.61 -13.07 -20.73
C ARG A 312 -43.14 -14.28 -21.56
N GLU A 313 -42.79 -14.09 -22.82
CA GLU A 313 -42.07 -15.09 -23.62
C GLU A 313 -40.65 -15.33 -23.09
N LYS A 314 -39.93 -14.29 -22.67
CA LYS A 314 -38.63 -14.44 -21.99
C LYS A 314 -38.75 -15.23 -20.68
N LEU A 315 -39.79 -14.97 -19.87
CA LEU A 315 -40.07 -15.78 -18.68
C LEU A 315 -40.32 -17.25 -19.04
N ASN A 316 -41.26 -17.51 -19.97
CA ASN A 316 -41.58 -18.86 -20.41
C ASN A 316 -40.37 -19.60 -21.03
N ALA A 317 -39.47 -18.88 -21.71
CA ALA A 317 -38.23 -19.43 -22.25
C ALA A 317 -37.20 -19.72 -21.15
N MET A 318 -37.06 -18.86 -20.13
CA MET A 318 -36.18 -19.11 -19.00
C MET A 318 -36.67 -20.23 -18.08
N GLU A 319 -37.98 -20.32 -17.82
CA GLU A 319 -38.56 -21.44 -17.05
C GLU A 319 -38.35 -22.79 -17.77
N ARG A 320 -38.42 -22.81 -19.12
CA ARG A 320 -38.04 -23.98 -19.94
C ARG A 320 -36.54 -24.27 -19.95
N GLN A 321 -35.67 -23.25 -19.85
CA GLN A 321 -34.22 -23.46 -19.77
C GLN A 321 -33.75 -23.92 -18.38
N GLY A 322 -34.36 -23.41 -17.31
CA GLY A 322 -34.01 -23.77 -15.93
C GLY A 322 -34.21 -25.26 -15.64
N GLN A 323 -35.20 -25.90 -16.27
CA GLN A 323 -35.43 -27.35 -16.18
C GLN A 323 -34.38 -28.21 -16.92
N ALA A 324 -33.49 -27.61 -17.72
CA ALA A 324 -32.62 -28.33 -18.66
C ALA A 324 -31.11 -28.15 -18.44
N ARG A 325 -30.66 -27.15 -17.67
CA ARG A 325 -29.23 -26.92 -17.35
C ARG A 325 -29.01 -26.37 -15.94
N GLY A 326 -28.40 -27.20 -15.08
CA GLY A 326 -27.70 -26.73 -13.89
C GLY A 326 -26.40 -25.99 -14.24
N PRO A 327 -25.70 -25.41 -13.24
CA PRO A 327 -24.45 -24.70 -13.45
C PRO A 327 -23.34 -25.62 -13.99
N SER A 328 -22.52 -25.11 -14.91
CA SER A 328 -21.33 -25.80 -15.40
C SER A 328 -20.20 -25.69 -14.38
N VAL A 329 -19.88 -26.80 -13.71
CA VAL A 329 -18.93 -26.91 -12.59
C VAL A 329 -17.57 -26.22 -12.83
N ASP A 330 -17.06 -26.26 -14.06
CA ASP A 330 -15.74 -25.70 -14.40
C ASP A 330 -15.73 -24.20 -14.73
N ALA A 331 -16.90 -23.55 -14.86
CA ALA A 331 -16.98 -22.11 -15.12
C ALA A 331 -17.27 -21.33 -13.82
N PRO A 332 -16.56 -20.21 -13.54
CA PRO A 332 -16.89 -19.37 -12.40
C PRO A 332 -18.29 -18.77 -12.56
N PRO A 333 -19.11 -18.71 -11.48
CA PRO A 333 -20.38 -18.00 -11.51
C PRO A 333 -20.13 -16.50 -11.75
N LYS A 334 -21.05 -15.80 -12.42
CA LYS A 334 -20.83 -14.36 -12.64
C LYS A 334 -21.13 -13.58 -11.36
N PRO A 335 -20.45 -12.44 -11.12
CA PRO A 335 -20.70 -11.60 -9.95
C PRO A 335 -22.18 -11.25 -9.81
N GLY A 336 -22.77 -11.63 -8.66
CA GLY A 336 -24.18 -11.39 -8.35
C GLY A 336 -25.20 -12.43 -8.84
N GLU A 337 -24.78 -13.54 -9.48
CA GLU A 337 -25.72 -14.61 -9.87
C GLU A 337 -26.19 -15.47 -8.66
N SER A 338 -25.28 -15.79 -7.73
CA SER A 338 -25.59 -16.38 -6.42
C SER A 338 -24.38 -16.33 -5.51
N SER A 339 -24.52 -15.73 -4.32
CA SER A 339 -23.47 -15.71 -3.29
C SER A 339 -23.13 -17.11 -2.76
N VAL A 340 -24.09 -18.04 -2.82
CA VAL A 340 -23.89 -19.45 -2.47
C VAL A 340 -23.01 -20.15 -3.51
N ALA A 341 -23.27 -19.90 -4.80
CA ALA A 341 -22.46 -20.47 -5.87
C ALA A 341 -21.04 -19.89 -5.87
N GLU A 342 -20.90 -18.57 -5.63
CA GLU A 342 -19.60 -17.88 -5.58
C GLU A 342 -18.74 -18.40 -4.40
N SER A 343 -19.32 -18.55 -3.21
CA SER A 343 -18.59 -19.07 -2.04
C SER A 343 -18.21 -20.56 -2.20
N LEU A 344 -19.13 -21.41 -2.70
CA LEU A 344 -18.84 -22.81 -3.00
C LEU A 344 -17.77 -22.97 -4.11
N TYR A 345 -17.76 -22.09 -5.12
CA TYR A 345 -16.75 -22.11 -6.17
C TYR A 345 -15.36 -21.73 -5.65
N LEU A 346 -15.26 -20.77 -4.71
CA LEU A 346 -14.00 -20.44 -4.04
C LEU A 346 -13.47 -21.60 -3.19
N ASP A 347 -14.34 -22.27 -2.43
CA ASP A 347 -13.97 -23.46 -1.66
C ASP A 347 -13.56 -24.63 -2.59
N LEU A 348 -14.21 -24.79 -3.77
CA LEU A 348 -13.83 -25.76 -4.81
C LEU A 348 -12.45 -25.48 -5.41
N VAL A 349 -12.17 -24.23 -5.79
CA VAL A 349 -10.86 -23.80 -6.31
C VAL A 349 -9.75 -24.04 -5.29
N ARG A 350 -10.04 -23.77 -4.00
CA ARG A 350 -9.13 -24.07 -2.90
C ARG A 350 -8.82 -25.57 -2.81
N LEU A 351 -9.83 -26.44 -2.75
CA LEU A 351 -9.64 -27.89 -2.68
C LEU A 351 -8.87 -28.45 -3.89
N ARG A 352 -9.18 -27.97 -5.11
CA ARG A 352 -8.46 -28.32 -6.34
C ARG A 352 -6.97 -27.93 -6.26
N SER A 353 -6.64 -26.79 -5.64
CA SER A 353 -5.24 -26.37 -5.41
C SER A 353 -4.52 -27.17 -4.30
N GLU A 354 -5.20 -27.49 -3.19
CA GLU A 354 -4.65 -28.35 -2.12
C GLU A 354 -4.33 -29.75 -2.66
N LYS A 355 -5.20 -30.30 -3.52
CA LYS A 355 -4.96 -31.57 -4.22
C LYS A 355 -3.73 -31.50 -5.14
N GLN A 356 -3.55 -30.42 -5.89
CA GLN A 356 -2.38 -30.25 -6.76
C GLN A 356 -1.06 -30.17 -5.97
N VAL A 357 -1.06 -29.54 -4.79
CA VAL A 357 0.11 -29.56 -3.90
C VAL A 357 0.43 -30.98 -3.41
N MET A 358 -0.60 -31.79 -3.09
CA MET A 358 -0.40 -33.19 -2.70
C MET A 358 0.07 -34.08 -3.85
N SER A 359 -0.37 -33.87 -5.10
CA SER A 359 0.10 -34.65 -6.24
C SER A 359 1.59 -34.39 -6.56
N GLU A 360 2.08 -33.17 -6.33
CA GLU A 360 3.52 -32.89 -6.37
C GLU A 360 4.31 -33.60 -5.26
N GLN A 361 3.76 -33.71 -4.05
CA GLN A 361 4.40 -34.46 -2.96
C GLN A 361 4.47 -35.96 -3.28
N LEU A 362 3.41 -36.52 -3.88
CA LEU A 362 3.39 -37.89 -4.38
C LEU A 362 4.43 -38.13 -5.47
N ALA A 363 4.57 -37.22 -6.43
CA ALA A 363 5.60 -37.34 -7.47
C ALA A 363 7.02 -37.36 -6.86
N LYS A 364 7.29 -36.50 -5.86
CA LYS A 364 8.57 -36.44 -5.15
C LYS A 364 8.84 -37.73 -4.35
N LEU A 365 7.84 -38.24 -3.61
CA LEU A 365 7.96 -39.50 -2.88
C LEU A 365 8.11 -40.72 -3.81
N ASN A 366 7.43 -40.72 -4.96
CA ASN A 366 7.53 -41.78 -5.96
C ASN A 366 8.96 -41.87 -6.52
N ILE A 367 9.59 -40.74 -6.86
CA ILE A 367 10.99 -40.68 -7.32
C ILE A 367 11.95 -41.26 -6.27
N VAL A 368 11.75 -40.95 -4.98
CA VAL A 368 12.57 -41.50 -3.88
C VAL A 368 12.35 -43.01 -3.73
N ARG A 369 11.11 -43.49 -3.77
CA ARG A 369 10.79 -44.93 -3.72
C ARG A 369 11.45 -45.69 -4.86
N ASP A 370 11.35 -45.17 -6.08
CA ASP A 370 11.88 -45.85 -7.27
C ASP A 370 13.42 -45.84 -7.27
N GLY A 371 14.06 -44.75 -6.82
CA GLY A 371 15.50 -44.71 -6.57
C GLY A 371 15.98 -45.61 -5.43
N LEU A 372 15.12 -45.98 -4.47
CA LEU A 372 15.41 -47.03 -3.47
C LEU A 372 15.27 -48.44 -4.08
N ASN A 373 14.25 -48.67 -4.91
CA ASN A 373 14.08 -49.92 -5.66
C ASN A 373 15.27 -50.20 -6.61
N ASP A 374 15.78 -49.18 -7.30
CA ASP A 374 16.96 -49.29 -8.18
C ASP A 374 18.25 -49.61 -7.41
N ARG A 375 18.37 -49.20 -6.15
CA ARG A 375 19.48 -49.56 -5.25
C ARG A 375 19.33 -50.99 -4.73
N LEU A 376 18.12 -51.39 -4.36
CA LEU A 376 17.79 -52.77 -4.01
C LEU A 376 18.13 -53.74 -5.16
N ALA A 377 17.87 -53.36 -6.42
CA ALA A 377 18.15 -54.16 -7.62
C ALA A 377 19.63 -54.51 -7.86
N GLN A 378 20.57 -53.96 -7.08
CA GLN A 378 22.00 -54.27 -7.15
C GLN A 378 22.42 -55.44 -6.22
N LEU A 379 21.48 -56.00 -5.45
CA LEU A 379 21.73 -57.05 -4.45
C LEU A 379 21.52 -58.48 -4.99
N PRO A 380 21.99 -59.53 -4.28
CA PRO A 380 21.83 -60.93 -4.72
C PRO A 380 20.37 -61.38 -4.83
N ARG A 381 19.92 -61.68 -6.07
CA ARG A 381 18.52 -61.98 -6.45
C ARG A 381 17.69 -62.80 -5.47
N LYS A 382 18.21 -63.93 -4.94
CA LYS A 382 17.42 -64.81 -4.05
C LYS A 382 16.98 -64.12 -2.76
N ALA A 383 17.88 -63.39 -2.11
CA ALA A 383 17.54 -62.71 -0.86
C ALA A 383 16.55 -61.54 -1.08
N MET A 384 16.59 -60.92 -2.27
CA MET A 384 15.68 -59.84 -2.65
C MET A 384 14.22 -60.26 -2.76
N GLU A 385 13.91 -61.41 -3.37
CA GLU A 385 12.51 -61.81 -3.63
C GLU A 385 11.75 -61.99 -2.31
N TYR A 386 12.31 -62.73 -1.36
CA TYR A 386 11.75 -62.86 -0.02
C TYR A 386 11.62 -61.50 0.69
N ALA A 387 12.67 -60.68 0.65
CA ALA A 387 12.71 -59.38 1.30
C ALA A 387 11.63 -58.41 0.77
N SER A 388 11.44 -58.36 -0.55
CA SER A 388 10.47 -57.46 -1.19
C SER A 388 9.03 -57.89 -0.90
N ILE A 389 8.71 -59.18 -0.95
CA ILE A 389 7.39 -59.71 -0.60
C ILE A 389 7.09 -59.47 0.90
N LYS A 390 8.08 -59.71 1.78
CA LYS A 390 7.95 -59.46 3.23
C LYS A 390 7.75 -57.97 3.54
N SER A 391 8.48 -57.07 2.87
CA SER A 391 8.26 -55.63 3.02
C SER A 391 6.89 -55.20 2.50
N LYS A 392 6.45 -55.75 1.36
CA LYS A 392 5.10 -55.53 0.79
C LYS A 392 4.02 -55.94 1.80
N GLN A 393 4.11 -57.15 2.36
CA GLN A 393 3.22 -57.62 3.44
C GLN A 393 3.19 -56.63 4.61
N GLN A 394 4.35 -56.27 5.17
CA GLN A 394 4.44 -55.36 6.33
C GLN A 394 3.84 -53.97 6.04
N THR A 395 4.03 -53.44 4.82
CA THR A 395 3.41 -52.16 4.41
C THR A 395 1.90 -52.27 4.23
N LEU A 396 1.38 -53.41 3.78
CA LEU A 396 -0.07 -53.66 3.66
C LEU A 396 -0.72 -53.89 5.03
N GLU A 397 -0.05 -54.56 5.96
CA GLU A 397 -0.51 -54.72 7.34
C GLU A 397 -0.62 -53.37 8.07
N ALA A 398 0.38 -52.50 7.91
CA ALA A 398 0.38 -51.17 8.53
C ALA A 398 -0.55 -50.17 7.81
N SER A 399 -0.71 -50.23 6.48
CA SER A 399 -1.70 -49.40 5.78
C SER A 399 -3.14 -49.83 6.11
N ARG A 400 -3.40 -51.16 6.21
CA ARG A 400 -4.66 -51.70 6.74
C ARG A 400 -4.96 -51.19 8.14
N ALA A 401 -3.98 -51.21 9.04
CA ALA A 401 -4.14 -50.71 10.41
C ALA A 401 -4.47 -49.21 10.45
N LEU A 402 -3.84 -48.41 9.59
CA LEU A 402 -4.17 -46.98 9.42
C LEU A 402 -5.60 -46.78 8.90
N LEU A 403 -5.97 -47.46 7.80
CA LEU A 403 -7.31 -47.38 7.20
C LEU A 403 -8.40 -47.77 8.21
N ALA A 404 -8.21 -48.87 8.95
CA ALA A 404 -9.11 -49.32 10.01
C ALA A 404 -9.13 -48.37 11.22
N SER A 405 -8.13 -47.51 11.41
CA SER A 405 -8.20 -46.40 12.37
C SER A 405 -9.06 -45.26 11.84
N ARG A 406 -8.79 -44.77 10.62
CA ARG A 406 -9.58 -43.71 9.98
C ARG A 406 -11.05 -44.11 9.80
N GLN A 407 -11.35 -45.39 9.56
CA GLN A 407 -12.74 -45.88 9.43
C GLN A 407 -13.49 -45.80 10.77
N ARG A 408 -12.84 -46.13 11.90
CA ARG A 408 -13.42 -45.97 13.24
C ARG A 408 -13.65 -44.51 13.60
N GLU A 409 -12.75 -43.61 13.18
CA GLU A 409 -12.95 -42.16 13.29
C GLU A 409 -14.16 -41.69 12.47
N ALA A 410 -14.32 -42.16 11.23
CA ALA A 410 -15.47 -41.84 10.39
C ALA A 410 -16.80 -42.33 10.98
N VAL A 411 -16.87 -43.58 11.48
CA VAL A 411 -18.05 -44.11 12.21
C VAL A 411 -18.41 -43.22 13.39
N LEU A 412 -17.43 -42.80 14.20
CA LEU A 412 -17.70 -41.97 15.38
C LEU A 412 -18.25 -40.58 15.01
N PHE A 413 -17.87 -40.00 13.87
CA PHE A 413 -18.47 -38.76 13.36
C PHE A 413 -19.83 -38.96 12.67
N GLU A 414 -20.12 -40.14 12.12
CA GLU A 414 -21.43 -40.49 11.57
C GLU A 414 -22.47 -40.69 12.68
N GLU A 415 -22.09 -41.39 13.76
CA GLU A 415 -22.90 -41.56 14.97
C GLU A 415 -23.06 -40.21 15.71
N ASN A 416 -21.94 -39.61 16.14
CA ASN A 416 -21.91 -38.45 17.05
C ASN A 416 -21.71 -37.12 16.31
N ALA A 417 -22.44 -36.90 15.22
CA ALA A 417 -22.45 -35.64 14.48
C ALA A 417 -22.97 -34.48 15.35
N GLN A 418 -22.04 -33.70 15.94
CA GLN A 418 -22.35 -32.51 16.76
C GLN A 418 -22.64 -31.26 15.92
N GLY A 419 -22.20 -31.26 14.66
CA GLY A 419 -22.26 -30.14 13.73
C GLY A 419 -21.07 -29.19 13.86
N PHE A 420 -20.75 -28.49 12.78
CA PHE A 420 -19.68 -27.49 12.70
C PHE A 420 -19.93 -26.25 13.58
N PHE A 421 -21.12 -26.15 14.19
CA PHE A 421 -21.59 -24.99 14.93
C PHE A 421 -22.29 -25.41 16.22
N LYS A 422 -22.15 -24.58 17.25
CA LYS A 422 -22.96 -24.65 18.47
C LYS A 422 -23.58 -23.30 18.79
N LEU A 423 -24.73 -23.32 19.46
CA LEU A 423 -25.32 -22.12 20.03
C LEU A 423 -24.38 -21.56 21.12
N PHE A 424 -24.00 -20.29 20.99
CA PHE A 424 -23.18 -19.57 21.96
C PHE A 424 -24.06 -18.75 22.91
N SER A 425 -25.01 -17.99 22.36
CA SER A 425 -26.00 -17.22 23.11
C SER A 425 -27.30 -17.09 22.32
N MET A 426 -28.39 -16.76 23.02
CA MET A 426 -29.70 -16.46 22.45
C MET A 426 -30.49 -15.60 23.43
N ASP A 427 -31.16 -14.56 22.92
CA ASP A 427 -32.01 -13.67 23.71
C ASP A 427 -33.15 -14.42 24.41
N ARG A 428 -33.47 -13.99 25.63
CA ARG A 428 -34.69 -14.39 26.35
C ARG A 428 -35.81 -13.40 26.00
N PRO A 429 -37.09 -13.69 26.33
CA PRO A 429 -38.20 -12.77 26.07
C PRO A 429 -38.05 -11.35 26.69
N GLN A 430 -37.15 -11.19 27.66
CA GLN A 430 -36.82 -9.92 28.31
C GLN A 430 -35.65 -9.17 27.65
N ASP A 431 -34.82 -9.87 26.88
CA ASP A 431 -33.62 -9.32 26.24
C ASP A 431 -33.92 -8.80 24.81
N VAL A 432 -35.06 -9.23 24.22
CA VAL A 432 -35.50 -8.84 22.86
C VAL A 432 -35.53 -7.33 22.72
N SER A 433 -34.63 -6.81 21.90
CA SER A 433 -34.50 -5.38 21.67
C SER A 433 -35.76 -4.81 21.00
N THR A 434 -36.35 -3.78 21.59
CA THR A 434 -37.42 -2.99 20.99
C THR A 434 -36.82 -1.72 20.41
N VAL A 435 -37.01 -1.51 19.10
CA VAL A 435 -36.59 -0.27 18.43
C VAL A 435 -37.80 0.66 18.40
N PRO A 436 -37.88 1.67 19.30
CA PRO A 436 -38.96 2.63 19.24
C PRO A 436 -38.88 3.45 17.94
N PRO A 437 -40.02 3.86 17.36
CA PRO A 437 -40.04 4.59 16.10
C PRO A 437 -39.28 5.93 16.17
N THR A 438 -39.01 6.44 17.37
CA THR A 438 -38.19 7.65 17.62
C THR A 438 -36.80 7.60 16.98
N GLN A 439 -36.16 6.43 16.85
CA GLN A 439 -34.85 6.33 16.17
C GLN A 439 -34.99 6.43 14.65
N LYS A 440 -35.93 5.69 14.03
CA LYS A 440 -36.25 5.82 12.60
C LYS A 440 -36.68 7.25 12.26
N LEU A 441 -37.47 7.85 13.14
CA LEU A 441 -37.96 9.22 13.04
C LEU A 441 -36.80 10.24 13.11
N ALA A 442 -35.87 10.10 14.06
CA ALA A 442 -34.68 10.96 14.16
C ALA A 442 -33.73 10.83 12.95
N MET A 443 -33.60 9.63 12.39
CA MET A 443 -32.84 9.42 11.15
C MET A 443 -33.56 10.04 9.92
N ALA A 444 -34.88 9.89 9.83
CA ALA A 444 -35.68 10.48 8.76
C ALA A 444 -35.67 12.02 8.80
N THR A 445 -35.73 12.64 10.00
CA THR A 445 -35.62 14.09 10.15
C THR A 445 -34.21 14.60 9.90
N GLY A 446 -33.17 13.90 10.39
CA GLY A 446 -31.77 14.25 10.14
C GLY A 446 -31.41 14.17 8.65
N GLY A 447 -31.80 13.09 7.98
CA GLY A 447 -31.64 12.94 6.52
C GLY A 447 -32.45 13.98 5.74
N GLY A 448 -33.69 14.24 6.16
CA GLY A 448 -34.52 15.31 5.61
C GLY A 448 -33.90 16.71 5.74
N PHE A 449 -33.31 16.99 6.90
CA PHE A 449 -32.60 18.25 7.16
C PHE A 449 -31.37 18.40 6.28
N ALA A 450 -30.54 17.35 6.18
CA ALA A 450 -29.37 17.34 5.32
C ALA A 450 -29.74 17.52 3.83
N ALA A 451 -30.78 16.84 3.35
CA ALA A 451 -31.26 16.95 1.97
C ALA A 451 -31.80 18.36 1.66
N GLY A 452 -32.64 18.92 2.55
CA GLY A 452 -33.19 20.27 2.39
C GLY A 452 -32.13 21.36 2.43
N ALA A 453 -31.16 21.26 3.35
CA ALA A 453 -30.02 22.17 3.43
C ALA A 453 -29.11 22.04 2.19
N GLY A 454 -28.89 20.81 1.70
CA GLY A 454 -28.10 20.52 0.51
C GLY A 454 -28.70 21.10 -0.78
N LEU A 455 -30.00 20.93 -1.01
CA LEU A 455 -30.71 21.48 -2.17
C LEU A 455 -30.64 23.02 -2.19
N VAL A 456 -30.84 23.68 -1.05
CA VAL A 456 -30.72 25.14 -0.96
C VAL A 456 -29.28 25.60 -1.10
N GLY A 457 -28.31 24.87 -0.56
CA GLY A 457 -26.87 25.13 -0.77
C GLY A 457 -26.47 25.04 -2.24
N PHE A 458 -26.95 24.02 -2.96
CA PHE A 458 -26.75 23.86 -4.39
C PHE A 458 -27.38 25.02 -5.19
N ALA A 459 -28.61 25.41 -4.86
CA ALA A 459 -29.26 26.58 -5.49
C ALA A 459 -28.49 27.88 -5.25
N VAL A 460 -27.93 28.08 -4.05
CA VAL A 460 -27.05 29.22 -3.74
C VAL A 460 -25.77 29.20 -4.56
N ILE A 461 -25.12 28.03 -4.72
CA ILE A 461 -23.94 27.87 -5.57
C ILE A 461 -24.28 28.20 -7.03
N MET A 462 -25.36 27.64 -7.57
CA MET A 462 -25.77 27.85 -8.97
C MET A 462 -26.07 29.33 -9.27
N LEU A 463 -26.84 29.99 -8.41
CA LEU A 463 -27.11 31.43 -8.53
C LEU A 463 -25.84 32.31 -8.37
N THR A 464 -24.79 31.80 -7.73
CA THR A 464 -23.49 32.49 -7.61
C THR A 464 -22.61 32.28 -8.85
N LEU A 465 -22.70 31.11 -9.48
CA LEU A 465 -21.99 30.79 -10.74
C LEU A 465 -22.58 31.55 -11.95
N LEU A 466 -23.89 31.83 -11.94
CA LEU A 466 -24.58 32.61 -12.98
C LEU A 466 -24.30 34.12 -12.94
N ASP A 467 -23.68 34.64 -11.88
CA ASP A 467 -23.41 36.07 -11.72
C ASP A 467 -22.01 36.45 -12.26
N ALA A 468 -21.98 37.09 -13.43
CA ALA A 468 -20.76 37.51 -14.13
C ALA A 468 -20.12 38.81 -13.59
N ARG A 469 -20.59 39.36 -12.46
CA ARG A 469 -20.00 40.54 -11.80
C ARG A 469 -18.67 40.19 -11.11
N ILE A 470 -17.75 41.16 -11.08
CA ILE A 470 -16.49 41.07 -10.32
C ILE A 470 -16.80 41.25 -8.83
N HIS A 471 -16.47 40.25 -8.01
CA HIS A 471 -16.65 40.32 -6.56
C HIS A 471 -15.41 39.92 -5.77
N SER A 472 -14.58 39.01 -6.27
CA SER A 472 -13.29 38.65 -5.68
C SER A 472 -12.11 39.29 -6.42
N GLY A 473 -10.96 39.41 -5.73
CA GLY A 473 -9.67 39.65 -6.38
C GLY A 473 -9.30 38.54 -7.38
N GLY A 474 -9.80 37.32 -7.20
CA GLY A 474 -9.71 36.26 -8.20
C GLY A 474 -10.50 36.54 -9.47
N ASP A 475 -11.65 37.23 -9.38
CA ASP A 475 -12.40 37.69 -10.57
C ASP A 475 -11.67 38.83 -11.26
N LEU A 476 -11.18 39.82 -10.50
CA LEU A 476 -10.47 40.97 -11.06
C LEU A 476 -9.15 40.56 -11.72
N LYS A 477 -8.38 39.63 -11.15
CA LYS A 477 -7.17 39.07 -11.76
C LYS A 477 -7.47 38.37 -13.09
N ARG A 478 -8.60 37.68 -13.21
CA ARG A 478 -9.04 37.02 -14.46
C ARG A 478 -9.52 38.02 -15.50
N ALA A 479 -10.25 39.05 -15.10
CA ALA A 479 -10.73 40.12 -15.99
C ALA A 479 -9.59 41.00 -16.53
N THR A 480 -8.66 41.40 -15.65
CA THR A 480 -7.59 42.37 -15.97
C THR A 480 -6.28 41.72 -16.43
N GLY A 481 -6.07 40.43 -16.17
CA GLY A 481 -4.87 39.66 -16.53
C GLY A 481 -3.61 40.01 -15.71
N VAL A 482 -3.66 41.03 -14.85
CA VAL A 482 -2.55 41.57 -14.05
C VAL A 482 -2.74 41.24 -12.55
N PRO A 483 -1.67 41.26 -11.73
CA PRO A 483 -1.81 41.03 -10.29
C PRO A 483 -2.74 42.06 -9.62
N VAL A 484 -3.62 41.57 -8.75
CA VAL A 484 -4.39 42.43 -7.82
C VAL A 484 -3.48 42.76 -6.64
N VAL A 485 -3.10 44.02 -6.53
CA VAL A 485 -2.07 44.51 -5.60
C VAL A 485 -2.69 44.89 -4.25
N GLY A 486 -3.86 45.51 -4.28
CA GLY A 486 -4.65 45.94 -3.12
C GLY A 486 -6.12 45.52 -3.23
N ILE A 487 -6.72 45.14 -2.10
CA ILE A 487 -8.14 44.80 -1.97
C ILE A 487 -8.68 45.56 -0.75
N MET A 488 -9.65 46.46 -0.93
CA MET A 488 -10.25 47.28 0.13
C MET A 488 -11.59 46.66 0.58
N PRO A 489 -11.73 46.22 1.85
CA PRO A 489 -12.97 45.67 2.38
C PRO A 489 -14.06 46.73 2.55
N LEU A 490 -15.32 46.39 2.23
CA LEU A 490 -16.46 47.31 2.37
C LEU A 490 -16.67 47.78 3.83
N ASP A 491 -16.59 46.86 4.80
CA ASP A 491 -16.85 47.13 6.23
C ASP A 491 -15.77 48.03 6.90
N GLN A 492 -14.62 48.31 6.26
CA GLN A 492 -13.50 49.03 6.88
C GLN A 492 -13.38 50.52 6.50
N ARG A 493 -14.09 50.97 5.46
CA ARG A 493 -14.04 52.35 4.92
C ARG A 493 -14.35 53.48 5.93
N HIS A 494 -14.93 53.17 7.09
CA HIS A 494 -15.20 54.15 8.16
C HIS A 494 -14.03 54.38 9.13
N LEU A 495 -12.92 53.63 9.00
CA LEU A 495 -11.73 53.77 9.83
C LEU A 495 -10.59 54.36 8.99
N ASN A 496 -10.35 55.67 9.12
CA ASN A 496 -9.29 56.41 8.40
C ASN A 496 -7.90 55.75 8.53
N GLU A 497 -7.59 55.21 9.70
CA GLU A 497 -6.36 54.47 9.99
C GLU A 497 -6.23 53.20 9.13
N SER A 498 -7.34 52.50 8.89
CA SER A 498 -7.38 51.32 8.02
C SER A 498 -7.20 51.67 6.54
N GLU A 499 -7.73 52.82 6.08
CA GLU A 499 -7.50 53.33 4.73
C GLU A 499 -6.02 53.67 4.52
N ALA A 500 -5.39 54.38 5.45
CA ALA A 500 -3.98 54.74 5.38
C ALA A 500 -3.08 53.50 5.39
N ALA A 501 -3.38 52.54 6.27
CA ALA A 501 -2.65 51.26 6.33
C ALA A 501 -2.88 50.41 5.06
N TRP A 502 -4.07 50.47 4.45
CA TRP A 502 -4.36 49.85 3.16
C TRP A 502 -3.57 50.50 2.02
N ALA A 503 -3.51 51.84 1.98
CA ALA A 503 -2.84 52.59 0.92
C ALA A 503 -1.33 52.34 0.96
N PHE A 504 -0.73 52.35 2.17
CA PHE A 504 0.66 51.97 2.38
C PHE A 504 0.95 50.54 1.89
N ARG A 505 0.16 49.54 2.31
CA ARG A 505 0.34 48.14 1.86
C ARG A 505 0.17 47.95 0.35
N THR A 506 -0.67 48.76 -0.28
CA THR A 506 -0.89 48.71 -1.73
C THR A 506 0.25 49.38 -2.48
N TRP A 507 0.72 50.55 -2.00
CA TRP A 507 1.87 51.25 -2.55
C TRP A 507 3.16 50.41 -2.46
N THR A 508 3.46 49.79 -1.31
CA THR A 508 4.69 48.97 -1.17
C THR A 508 4.75 47.75 -2.09
N ARG A 509 3.59 47.25 -2.53
CA ARG A 509 3.47 46.17 -3.51
C ARG A 509 3.42 46.66 -4.96
N LEU A 510 2.93 47.88 -5.21
CA LEU A 510 2.88 48.49 -6.53
C LEU A 510 4.26 49.00 -6.97
N GLN A 511 4.99 49.64 -6.05
CA GLN A 511 6.29 50.28 -6.29
C GLN A 511 7.29 49.43 -7.12
N PRO A 512 7.55 48.13 -6.82
CA PRO A 512 8.48 47.32 -7.60
C PRO A 512 7.96 46.85 -8.97
N MET A 513 6.69 47.11 -9.31
CA MET A 513 6.10 46.72 -10.61
C MET A 513 6.12 47.86 -11.64
N LEU A 514 6.32 49.10 -11.18
CA LEU A 514 6.38 50.30 -12.03
C LEU A 514 7.72 50.36 -12.76
N LEU A 515 7.71 50.77 -14.03
CA LEU A 515 8.90 51.17 -14.76
C LEU A 515 9.47 52.47 -14.16
N ILE A 516 10.67 52.38 -13.62
CA ILE A 516 11.51 53.52 -13.19
C ILE A 516 12.51 53.80 -14.32
N PRO A 517 12.54 55.01 -14.92
CA PRO A 517 13.46 55.33 -16.01
C PRO A 517 14.93 55.39 -15.57
N THR A 518 15.84 54.88 -16.40
CA THR A 518 17.29 54.74 -16.11
C THR A 518 18.08 56.05 -16.03
N ARG A 519 17.42 57.20 -16.20
CA ARG A 519 18.03 58.55 -16.15
C ARG A 519 17.46 59.45 -15.04
N GLY A 520 16.84 58.85 -14.01
CA GLY A 520 16.29 59.61 -12.90
C GLY A 520 15.12 60.51 -13.29
N GLU A 521 14.35 60.14 -14.31
CA GLU A 521 13.07 60.81 -14.59
C GLU A 521 11.99 60.39 -13.59
N ALA A 522 10.92 61.18 -13.51
CA ALA A 522 9.78 60.86 -12.65
C ALA A 522 9.09 59.54 -13.03
N THR A 523 8.67 58.77 -12.03
CA THR A 523 7.88 57.54 -12.20
C THR A 523 6.41 57.91 -12.38
N VAL A 524 5.89 57.73 -13.61
CA VAL A 524 4.51 58.11 -13.97
C VAL A 524 3.59 56.89 -13.96
N CYS A 525 2.39 57.01 -13.38
CA CYS A 525 1.35 55.99 -13.47
C CYS A 525 -0.07 56.59 -13.62
N GLY A 526 -0.82 56.12 -14.62
CA GLY A 526 -2.24 56.46 -14.80
C GLY A 526 -3.18 55.46 -14.13
N VAL A 527 -4.24 55.95 -13.48
CA VAL A 527 -5.27 55.16 -12.79
C VAL A 527 -6.53 55.13 -13.65
N MET A 528 -6.85 53.95 -14.19
CA MET A 528 -8.00 53.68 -15.07
C MET A 528 -9.23 53.22 -14.27
N HIS A 529 -10.46 53.63 -14.63
CA HIS A 529 -11.69 53.17 -13.97
C HIS A 529 -12.92 52.95 -14.90
N ASP A 530 -13.67 51.87 -14.65
CA ASP A 530 -14.98 51.52 -15.26
C ASP A 530 -16.10 51.75 -14.20
N GLY A 531 -16.30 53.01 -13.80
CA GLY A 531 -17.20 53.36 -12.69
C GLY A 531 -17.00 54.76 -12.10
N GLU A 532 -17.47 54.93 -10.87
CA GLU A 532 -17.53 56.20 -10.11
C GLU A 532 -16.17 56.90 -9.96
N SER A 533 -15.97 58.01 -10.66
CA SER A 533 -14.66 58.68 -10.80
C SER A 533 -14.11 59.18 -9.47
N ASP A 534 -14.93 59.72 -8.56
CA ASP A 534 -14.49 60.18 -7.24
C ASP A 534 -13.83 59.09 -6.39
N SER A 535 -14.27 57.83 -6.54
CA SER A 535 -13.63 56.72 -5.85
C SER A 535 -12.22 56.46 -6.41
N ALA A 536 -12.01 56.57 -7.72
CA ALA A 536 -10.69 56.49 -8.34
C ALA A 536 -9.82 57.71 -8.01
N ALA A 537 -10.40 58.92 -8.01
CA ALA A 537 -9.73 60.17 -7.69
C ALA A 537 -9.21 60.21 -6.25
N ARG A 538 -10.02 59.74 -5.30
CA ARG A 538 -9.66 59.55 -3.88
C ARG A 538 -8.59 58.47 -3.73
N MET A 539 -8.68 57.40 -4.51
CA MET A 539 -7.69 56.31 -4.53
C MET A 539 -6.30 56.82 -4.97
N THR A 540 -6.23 57.60 -6.04
CA THR A 540 -5.00 58.26 -6.52
C THR A 540 -4.34 59.10 -5.42
N LEU A 541 -5.11 59.95 -4.73
CA LEU A 541 -4.62 60.81 -3.66
C LEU A 541 -4.13 60.03 -2.42
N ARG A 542 -4.82 58.94 -2.06
CA ARG A 542 -4.39 58.03 -0.96
C ARG A 542 -3.10 57.27 -1.31
N LEU A 543 -2.91 56.85 -2.56
CA LEU A 543 -1.66 56.22 -3.01
C LEU A 543 -0.50 57.22 -3.08
N ALA A 544 -0.76 58.46 -3.50
CA ALA A 544 0.25 59.53 -3.49
C ALA A 544 0.71 59.87 -2.06
N SER A 545 -0.20 60.01 -1.09
CA SER A 545 0.20 60.29 0.30
C SER A 545 0.88 59.09 0.98
N ALA A 546 0.58 57.85 0.56
CA ALA A 546 1.33 56.66 0.97
C ALA A 546 2.77 56.61 0.38
N ALA A 547 3.01 57.24 -0.77
CA ALA A 547 4.32 57.39 -1.38
C ALA A 547 5.12 58.55 -0.75
N ALA A 548 4.48 59.71 -0.51
CA ALA A 548 5.08 60.86 0.17
C ALA A 548 5.60 60.50 1.58
N ARG A 549 4.83 59.71 2.35
CA ARG A 549 5.24 59.13 3.65
C ARG A 549 6.41 58.14 3.59
N ARG A 550 7.05 57.95 2.43
CA ARG A 550 8.31 57.21 2.24
C ARG A 550 9.46 58.09 1.71
N GLY A 551 9.31 59.42 1.75
CA GLY A 551 10.31 60.37 1.26
C GLY A 551 10.36 60.51 -0.26
N LEU A 552 9.28 60.13 -0.97
CA LEU A 552 9.16 60.29 -2.43
C LEU A 552 8.37 61.56 -2.72
N ARG A 553 8.94 62.50 -3.49
CA ARG A 553 8.26 63.74 -3.89
C ARG A 553 7.10 63.39 -4.83
N CYS A 554 5.86 63.78 -4.50
CA CYS A 554 4.66 63.27 -5.17
C CYS A 554 3.81 64.37 -5.83
N ILE A 555 3.41 64.13 -7.08
CA ILE A 555 2.35 64.87 -7.78
C ILE A 555 1.13 63.97 -7.92
N ALA A 556 -0.04 64.47 -7.55
CA ALA A 556 -1.33 63.81 -7.77
C ALA A 556 -2.23 64.70 -8.66
N ILE A 557 -2.49 64.25 -9.88
CA ILE A 557 -3.40 64.92 -10.82
C ILE A 557 -4.77 64.26 -10.72
N THR A 558 -5.76 64.97 -10.19
CA THR A 558 -7.03 64.35 -9.77
C THR A 558 -8.16 65.38 -9.60
N SER A 559 -9.43 64.94 -9.65
CA SER A 559 -10.61 65.79 -9.45
C SER A 559 -10.92 66.10 -7.98
N GLN A 560 -10.26 65.43 -7.03
CA GLN A 560 -10.44 65.65 -5.59
C GLN A 560 -9.43 66.70 -5.09
N GLN A 561 -9.86 67.58 -4.18
CA GLN A 561 -8.98 68.59 -3.58
C GLN A 561 -8.18 68.01 -2.41
N GLY A 562 -7.02 68.60 -2.11
CA GLY A 562 -6.15 68.23 -0.98
C GLY A 562 -5.61 69.45 -0.23
N GLU A 563 -4.73 69.20 0.75
CA GLU A 563 -4.22 70.22 1.67
C GLU A 563 -3.38 71.30 0.95
N ALA A 564 -2.55 70.91 -0.02
CA ALA A 564 -1.88 71.81 -0.96
C ALA A 564 -2.42 71.58 -2.39
N THR A 565 -3.35 72.44 -2.82
CA THR A 565 -4.04 72.33 -4.12
C THR A 565 -3.71 73.49 -5.06
N VAL A 566 -3.35 73.17 -6.31
CA VAL A 566 -3.12 74.10 -7.43
C VAL A 566 -4.06 73.72 -8.58
N SER A 567 -4.65 74.67 -9.32
CA SER A 567 -5.42 74.32 -10.53
C SER A 567 -4.49 73.76 -11.60
N LEU A 568 -4.93 72.71 -12.29
CA LEU A 568 -4.23 72.14 -13.45
C LEU A 568 -3.91 73.20 -14.50
N ARG A 569 -4.81 74.17 -14.70
CA ARG A 569 -4.69 75.23 -15.71
C ARG A 569 -3.50 76.14 -15.42
N ASP A 570 -3.39 76.60 -14.18
CA ASP A 570 -2.32 77.52 -13.76
C ASP A 570 -0.98 76.80 -13.74
N ALA A 571 -0.95 75.55 -13.25
CA ALA A 571 0.22 74.68 -13.29
C ALA A 571 0.72 74.38 -14.72
N MET A 572 -0.17 74.36 -15.72
CA MET A 572 0.22 74.21 -17.13
C MET A 572 0.76 75.50 -17.76
N ILE A 573 0.29 76.67 -17.30
CA ILE A 573 0.76 77.98 -17.76
C ILE A 573 2.12 78.31 -17.14
N GLU A 574 2.32 78.02 -15.85
CA GLU A 574 3.59 78.20 -15.13
C GLU A 574 4.07 76.88 -14.47
N PRO A 575 4.66 75.95 -15.23
CA PRO A 575 5.09 74.65 -14.69
C PRO A 575 6.20 74.72 -13.62
N ASP A 576 6.86 75.87 -13.47
CA ASP A 576 7.87 76.11 -12.43
C ASP A 576 7.25 76.16 -11.03
N LEU A 577 6.01 76.62 -10.88
CA LEU A 577 5.31 76.71 -9.59
C LEU A 577 5.20 75.34 -8.90
N VAL A 578 4.90 74.30 -9.67
CA VAL A 578 4.92 72.90 -9.23
C VAL A 578 6.34 72.48 -8.79
N SER A 579 7.37 72.89 -9.54
CA SER A 579 8.76 72.55 -9.23
C SER A 579 9.31 73.26 -7.98
N THR A 580 8.78 74.45 -7.66
CA THR A 580 9.10 75.21 -6.44
C THR A 580 8.43 74.58 -5.23
N HIS A 581 7.12 74.29 -5.31
CA HIS A 581 6.40 73.64 -4.23
C HIS A 581 7.01 72.28 -3.85
N LEU A 582 7.41 71.45 -4.84
CA LEU A 582 8.11 70.18 -4.63
C LEU A 582 9.55 70.29 -4.07
N ARG A 583 10.10 71.50 -3.93
CA ARG A 583 11.39 71.77 -3.23
C ARG A 583 11.16 72.28 -1.81
N GLU A 584 10.09 73.03 -1.59
CA GLU A 584 9.75 73.64 -0.29
C GLU A 584 9.02 72.66 0.63
N HIS A 585 8.16 71.80 0.06
CA HIS A 585 7.28 70.88 0.79
C HIS A 585 7.57 69.43 0.35
N SER A 586 8.72 68.88 0.75
CA SER A 586 9.20 67.56 0.31
C SER A 586 8.33 66.37 0.73
N ASP A 587 7.62 66.52 1.85
CA ASP A 587 6.94 65.44 2.58
C ASP A 587 5.42 65.43 2.29
N GLU A 588 4.93 66.42 1.54
CA GLU A 588 3.53 66.59 1.15
C GLU A 588 3.27 66.13 -0.30
N VAL A 589 1.99 66.09 -0.69
CA VAL A 589 1.59 65.75 -2.06
C VAL A 589 1.14 67.03 -2.76
N CYS A 590 1.82 67.37 -3.86
CA CYS A 590 1.37 68.44 -4.75
C CYS A 590 0.10 67.97 -5.49
N VAL A 591 -1.06 68.53 -5.15
CA VAL A 591 -2.34 68.18 -5.80
C VAL A 591 -2.63 69.14 -6.94
N LEU A 592 -2.67 68.63 -8.17
CA LEU A 592 -3.11 69.37 -9.36
C LEU A 592 -4.58 69.05 -9.60
N HIS A 593 -5.45 69.98 -9.23
CA HIS A 593 -6.90 69.83 -9.30
C HIS A 593 -7.40 70.00 -10.73
N VAL A 594 -8.14 68.99 -11.21
CA VAL A 594 -8.76 69.00 -12.53
C VAL A 594 -10.20 69.49 -12.40
N ASP A 595 -10.43 70.75 -12.77
CA ASP A 595 -11.76 71.37 -12.76
C ASP A 595 -12.74 70.63 -13.69
N GLU A 596 -14.03 70.57 -13.34
CA GLU A 596 -15.07 69.93 -14.19
C GLU A 596 -15.23 70.57 -15.58
N SER A 597 -14.73 71.80 -15.77
CA SER A 597 -14.70 72.49 -17.06
C SER A 597 -13.52 72.09 -17.97
N TRP A 598 -12.64 71.20 -17.51
CA TRP A 598 -11.47 70.75 -18.25
C TRP A 598 -11.85 69.83 -19.42
N SER A 599 -11.25 70.08 -20.60
CA SER A 599 -11.45 69.26 -21.79
C SER A 599 -10.14 69.03 -22.55
N TRP A 600 -9.95 67.81 -23.06
CA TRP A 600 -8.70 67.35 -23.66
C TRP A 600 -8.56 67.74 -25.14
N THR A 601 -8.78 69.02 -25.46
CA THR A 601 -8.59 69.60 -26.79
C THR A 601 -7.16 69.37 -27.30
N PRO A 602 -6.89 69.40 -28.63
CA PRO A 602 -5.54 69.21 -29.17
C PRO A 602 -4.51 70.18 -28.58
N GLU A 603 -4.91 71.45 -28.40
CA GLU A 603 -4.10 72.54 -27.84
C GLU A 603 -3.78 72.29 -26.36
N ASN A 604 -4.81 72.02 -25.54
CA ASN A 604 -4.65 71.68 -24.13
C ASN A 604 -3.75 70.43 -23.97
N ARG A 605 -3.90 69.44 -24.85
CA ARG A 605 -3.10 68.21 -24.84
C ARG A 605 -1.63 68.47 -25.22
N GLN A 606 -1.36 69.41 -26.12
CA GLN A 606 0.01 69.81 -26.47
C GLN A 606 0.68 70.56 -25.33
N GLN A 607 -0.01 71.52 -24.71
CA GLN A 607 0.46 72.23 -23.51
C GLN A 607 0.68 71.26 -22.34
N TRP A 608 -0.24 70.30 -22.16
CA TRP A 608 -0.13 69.25 -21.14
C TRP A 608 1.15 68.44 -21.28
N TRP A 609 1.45 67.93 -22.49
CA TRP A 609 2.68 67.15 -22.69
C TRP A 609 3.95 68.00 -22.52
N ALA A 610 3.90 69.31 -22.82
CA ALA A 610 5.00 70.22 -22.53
C ALA A 610 5.25 70.36 -21.01
N ALA A 611 4.22 70.72 -20.23
CA ALA A 611 4.31 70.82 -18.77
C ALA A 611 4.74 69.49 -18.12
N MET A 612 4.10 68.38 -18.54
CA MET A 612 4.40 67.03 -18.07
C MET A 612 5.85 66.60 -18.38
N SER A 613 6.44 67.01 -19.52
CA SER A 613 7.85 66.74 -19.82
C SER A 613 8.80 67.45 -18.85
N LYS A 614 8.46 68.68 -18.45
CA LYS A 614 9.24 69.47 -17.50
C LYS A 614 9.13 68.89 -16.09
N TRP A 615 7.94 68.51 -15.63
CA TRP A 615 7.79 67.80 -14.34
C TRP A 615 8.53 66.45 -14.33
N ARG A 616 8.47 65.68 -15.43
CA ARG A 616 9.21 64.41 -15.58
C ARG A 616 10.74 64.56 -15.49
N SER A 617 11.30 65.71 -15.84
CA SER A 617 12.74 65.98 -15.67
C SER A 617 13.18 66.22 -14.22
N THR A 618 12.24 66.31 -13.27
CA THR A 618 12.56 66.47 -11.85
C THR A 618 12.90 65.11 -11.25
N PRO A 619 14.10 64.93 -10.64
CA PRO A 619 14.53 63.63 -10.15
C PRO A 619 13.71 63.14 -8.97
N GLU A 620 13.50 61.82 -8.91
CA GLU A 620 12.84 61.08 -7.82
C GLU A 620 11.37 61.45 -7.55
N VAL A 621 10.70 62.07 -8.53
CA VAL A 621 9.27 62.39 -8.43
C VAL A 621 8.41 61.18 -8.80
N VAL A 622 7.30 60.98 -8.09
CA VAL A 622 6.21 60.07 -8.48
C VAL A 622 5.03 60.92 -8.98
N ILE A 623 4.50 60.60 -10.16
CA ILE A 623 3.33 61.29 -10.74
C ILE A 623 2.19 60.29 -10.92
N LEU A 624 1.15 60.43 -10.11
CA LEU A 624 -0.08 59.63 -10.22
C LEU A 624 -1.19 60.47 -10.85
N ILE A 625 -1.85 59.90 -11.87
CA ILE A 625 -2.85 60.60 -12.68
C ILE A 625 -4.16 59.83 -12.64
N THR A 626 -5.23 60.43 -12.13
CA THR A 626 -6.58 59.89 -12.32
C THR A 626 -6.98 60.11 -13.78
N LEU A 627 -7.14 59.04 -14.55
CA LEU A 627 -7.60 59.14 -15.93
C LEU A 627 -9.13 59.33 -15.96
N PRO A 628 -9.69 59.91 -17.04
CA PRO A 628 -11.13 59.89 -17.27
C PRO A 628 -11.67 58.46 -17.37
N SER A 629 -13.00 58.30 -17.28
CA SER A 629 -13.66 56.99 -17.42
C SER A 629 -13.16 56.27 -18.67
N VAL A 630 -12.89 54.97 -18.56
CA VAL A 630 -12.26 54.19 -19.64
C VAL A 630 -13.16 54.07 -20.89
N GLU A 631 -14.47 54.34 -20.74
CA GLU A 631 -15.45 54.49 -21.82
C GLU A 631 -15.23 55.77 -22.68
N GLN A 632 -14.47 56.77 -22.21
CA GLN A 632 -14.21 58.02 -22.93
C GLN A 632 -12.94 57.90 -23.82
N PRO A 633 -12.99 58.29 -25.11
CA PRO A 633 -11.84 58.24 -26.03
C PRO A 633 -10.61 59.00 -25.52
N GLU A 634 -10.82 60.07 -24.76
CA GLU A 634 -9.78 60.89 -24.12
C GLU A 634 -8.90 60.05 -23.19
N SER A 635 -9.49 59.08 -22.47
CA SER A 635 -8.77 58.22 -21.53
C SER A 635 -7.71 57.37 -22.23
N LEU A 636 -8.04 56.81 -23.42
CA LEU A 636 -7.10 56.06 -24.25
C LEU A 636 -5.98 56.96 -24.82
N LEU A 637 -6.34 58.14 -25.33
CA LEU A 637 -5.42 59.10 -25.94
C LEU A 637 -4.41 59.71 -24.95
N ILE A 638 -4.70 59.63 -23.64
CA ILE A 638 -3.74 59.95 -22.57
C ILE A 638 -2.93 58.69 -22.22
N ALA A 639 -3.62 57.55 -22.01
CA ALA A 639 -3.03 56.28 -21.58
C ALA A 639 -1.94 55.74 -22.52
N GLU A 640 -2.09 55.91 -23.83
CA GLU A 640 -1.12 55.51 -24.88
C GLU A 640 0.32 56.00 -24.59
N ARG A 641 0.44 57.18 -23.96
CA ARG A 641 1.73 57.84 -23.66
C ARG A 641 2.21 57.68 -22.22
N LEU A 642 1.52 56.89 -21.40
CA LEU A 642 1.91 56.63 -20.00
C LEU A 642 2.68 55.30 -19.87
N PRO A 643 3.85 55.28 -19.20
CA PRO A 643 4.69 54.08 -19.10
C PRO A 643 4.11 53.00 -18.18
N ASN A 644 3.17 53.37 -17.30
CA ASN A 644 2.51 52.45 -16.36
C ASN A 644 1.03 52.80 -16.22
N LEU A 645 0.17 51.79 -16.20
CA LEU A 645 -1.25 51.94 -15.88
C LEU A 645 -1.68 51.00 -14.75
N LEU A 646 -2.57 51.49 -13.90
CA LEU A 646 -3.18 50.79 -12.77
C LEU A 646 -4.69 50.73 -12.99
N TRP A 647 -5.28 49.53 -12.95
CA TRP A 647 -6.73 49.38 -13.04
C TRP A 647 -7.39 49.49 -11.67
N TYR A 648 -8.31 50.43 -11.50
CA TYR A 648 -9.20 50.52 -10.35
C TYR A 648 -10.57 49.93 -10.70
N GLY A 649 -11.02 48.92 -9.95
CA GLY A 649 -12.34 48.31 -10.07
C GLY A 649 -13.10 48.30 -8.75
N SER A 650 -14.42 48.48 -8.81
CA SER A 650 -15.32 48.27 -7.67
C SER A 650 -16.04 46.91 -7.78
N SER A 651 -16.13 46.21 -6.66
CA SER A 651 -16.98 45.03 -6.47
C SER A 651 -18.42 45.33 -6.85
N GLY A 652 -19.06 44.39 -7.56
CA GLY A 652 -20.49 44.39 -7.89
C GLY A 652 -20.97 45.38 -8.96
N SER A 653 -20.19 46.39 -9.36
CA SER A 653 -20.56 47.31 -10.45
C SER A 653 -20.15 46.78 -11.83
N THR A 654 -18.96 46.20 -11.93
CA THR A 654 -18.32 45.81 -13.21
C THR A 654 -18.52 44.33 -13.54
N ARG A 655 -18.67 43.99 -14.82
CA ARG A 655 -18.71 42.60 -15.32
C ARG A 655 -17.35 42.17 -15.86
N VAL A 656 -16.97 40.91 -15.62
CA VAL A 656 -15.69 40.33 -16.08
C VAL A 656 -15.50 40.51 -17.59
N GLU A 657 -16.55 40.24 -18.37
CA GLU A 657 -16.53 40.34 -19.84
C GLU A 657 -16.21 41.76 -20.31
N ARG A 658 -16.95 42.77 -19.82
CA ARG A 658 -16.75 44.19 -20.15
C ARG A 658 -15.33 44.65 -19.84
N VAL A 659 -14.85 44.40 -18.63
CA VAL A 659 -13.48 44.78 -18.24
C VAL A 659 -12.46 44.11 -19.16
N SER A 660 -12.68 42.84 -19.53
CA SER A 660 -11.78 42.11 -20.43
C SER A 660 -11.84 42.55 -21.89
N SER A 661 -12.97 43.07 -22.39
CA SER A 661 -13.08 43.59 -23.76
C SER A 661 -12.50 44.99 -23.86
N THR A 662 -12.82 45.86 -22.90
CA THR A 662 -12.26 47.21 -22.83
C THR A 662 -10.73 47.18 -22.66
N LEU A 663 -10.18 46.30 -21.82
CA LEU A 663 -8.73 46.16 -21.66
C LEU A 663 -8.01 45.50 -22.85
N ARG A 664 -8.71 44.89 -23.81
CA ARG A 664 -8.07 44.50 -25.09
C ARG A 664 -7.71 45.74 -25.89
N MET A 665 -8.67 46.65 -26.11
CA MET A 665 -8.48 47.89 -26.87
C MET A 665 -7.25 48.69 -26.40
N TYR A 666 -7.04 48.78 -25.08
CA TYR A 666 -5.87 49.47 -24.53
C TYR A 666 -4.56 48.71 -24.75
N ARG A 667 -4.54 47.37 -24.61
CA ARG A 667 -3.36 46.54 -24.92
C ARG A 667 -3.02 46.54 -26.40
N ASP A 668 -4.03 46.52 -27.27
CA ASP A 668 -3.89 46.55 -28.73
C ASP A 668 -3.33 47.93 -29.17
N ALA A 669 -3.63 48.99 -28.42
CA ALA A 669 -2.99 50.31 -28.51
C ALA A 669 -1.63 50.40 -27.77
N GLY A 670 -1.01 49.28 -27.37
CA GLY A 670 0.31 49.23 -26.75
C GLY A 670 0.39 49.64 -25.26
N CYS A 671 -0.73 49.92 -24.60
CA CYS A 671 -0.74 50.45 -23.23
C CYS A 671 -0.31 49.40 -22.19
N ARG A 672 0.72 49.71 -21.38
CA ARG A 672 1.23 48.83 -20.31
C ARG A 672 0.37 48.89 -19.05
N LEU A 673 -0.60 47.99 -18.93
CA LEU A 673 -1.26 47.70 -17.65
C LEU A 673 -0.32 46.90 -16.74
N VAL A 674 -0.06 47.42 -15.54
CA VAL A 674 0.90 46.86 -14.58
C VAL A 674 0.21 46.02 -13.50
N ALA A 675 -0.90 46.53 -12.97
CA ALA A 675 -1.53 46.03 -11.76
C ALA A 675 -3.02 46.40 -11.72
N SER A 676 -3.76 45.78 -10.80
CA SER A 676 -5.15 46.13 -10.51
C SER A 676 -5.45 46.23 -9.01
N VAL A 677 -6.50 46.98 -8.66
CA VAL A 677 -6.99 47.23 -7.31
C VAL A 677 -8.50 46.99 -7.27
N LEU A 678 -8.98 46.29 -6.23
CA LEU A 678 -10.40 46.03 -5.99
C LEU A 678 -10.89 46.79 -4.75
N ASP A 679 -11.91 47.63 -4.90
CA ASP A 679 -12.62 48.28 -3.79
C ASP A 679 -14.00 47.64 -3.56
N ARG A 680 -14.60 47.91 -2.39
CA ARG A 680 -15.90 47.40 -1.92
C ARG A 680 -15.95 45.87 -1.84
N ALA A 681 -14.79 45.24 -1.62
CA ALA A 681 -14.68 43.79 -1.60
C ALA A 681 -15.46 43.19 -0.42
N PRO A 682 -16.19 42.07 -0.63
CA PRO A 682 -16.90 41.39 0.44
C PRO A 682 -15.91 40.69 1.38
N ALA A 683 -16.00 40.98 2.67
CA ALA A 683 -15.21 40.32 3.70
C ALA A 683 -16.01 39.19 4.38
N LEU A 684 -15.37 38.04 4.58
CA LEU A 684 -15.89 36.94 5.39
C LEU A 684 -15.97 37.38 6.86
N ARG A 685 -17.17 37.35 7.47
CA ARG A 685 -17.36 37.68 8.88
C ARG A 685 -17.13 36.42 9.74
N PRO A 686 -16.24 36.43 10.75
CA PRO A 686 -15.89 35.21 11.52
C PRO A 686 -17.09 34.61 12.27
N LEU A 687 -18.02 35.46 12.75
CA LEU A 687 -19.26 35.01 13.39
C LEU A 687 -20.21 34.27 12.41
N ALA A 688 -20.18 34.62 11.11
CA ALA A 688 -20.96 33.90 10.11
C ALA A 688 -20.29 32.57 9.75
N LEU A 689 -18.95 32.55 9.65
CA LEU A 689 -18.17 31.33 9.46
C LEU A 689 -18.43 30.31 10.58
N ALA A 690 -18.44 30.77 11.84
CA ALA A 690 -18.76 29.93 13.00
C ALA A 690 -20.19 29.35 12.96
N LYS A 691 -21.19 30.14 12.54
CA LYS A 691 -22.58 29.66 12.39
C LYS A 691 -22.75 28.67 11.25
N PHE A 692 -22.04 28.88 10.13
CA PHE A 692 -22.00 27.93 9.01
C PHE A 692 -21.27 26.63 9.39
N ALA A 693 -20.17 26.71 10.15
CA ALA A 693 -19.48 25.53 10.70
C ALA A 693 -20.38 24.75 11.67
N ALA A 694 -21.13 25.42 12.54
CA ALA A 694 -22.09 24.78 13.42
C ALA A 694 -23.21 24.05 12.64
N LEU A 695 -23.72 24.65 11.55
CA LEU A 695 -24.68 23.99 10.65
C LEU A 695 -24.11 22.70 10.05
N LEU A 696 -22.85 22.73 9.58
CA LEU A 696 -22.17 21.55 9.03
C LEU A 696 -21.91 20.47 10.09
N VAL A 697 -21.51 20.86 11.32
CA VAL A 697 -21.31 19.92 12.43
C VAL A 697 -22.63 19.25 12.84
N LEU A 698 -23.76 19.99 12.86
CA LEU A 698 -25.08 19.38 13.09
C LEU A 698 -25.47 18.36 12.00
N SER A 699 -24.96 18.50 10.77
CA SER A 699 -25.16 17.51 9.70
C SER A 699 -24.16 16.34 9.68
N ALA A 700 -23.13 16.37 10.53
CA ALA A 700 -22.03 15.40 10.50
C ALA A 700 -21.87 14.56 11.78
N ASN A 701 -22.13 15.14 12.97
CA ASN A 701 -21.82 14.48 14.24
C ASN A 701 -22.93 13.53 14.74
N VAL A 702 -23.04 12.36 14.11
CA VAL A 702 -23.71 11.18 14.69
C VAL A 702 -22.81 9.93 14.55
N GLY A 703 -21.66 9.92 15.26
CA GLY A 703 -20.91 8.69 15.55
C GLY A 703 -19.38 8.77 15.56
N ALA A 704 -18.77 7.88 16.36
CA ALA A 704 -17.35 7.51 16.49
C ALA A 704 -16.42 8.34 17.43
N ALA A 705 -15.39 7.65 17.96
CA ALA A 705 -14.41 8.11 18.96
C ALA A 705 -13.02 7.43 18.75
N GLU A 706 -11.99 7.86 19.51
CA GLU A 706 -10.56 7.64 19.24
C GLU A 706 -9.88 6.44 19.98
N PRO A 707 -8.71 5.98 19.49
CA PRO A 707 -7.65 5.36 20.31
C PRO A 707 -6.21 5.90 20.05
N VAL A 708 -5.19 5.44 20.82
CA VAL A 708 -3.87 6.09 21.05
C VAL A 708 -2.63 5.17 20.76
N ALA A 709 -1.42 5.75 20.60
CA ALA A 709 -0.10 5.12 20.29
C ALA A 709 0.72 4.62 21.53
N PRO A 710 1.95 4.03 21.42
CA PRO A 710 3.23 4.80 21.39
C PRO A 710 4.47 4.12 20.68
N LEU A 711 5.73 4.46 21.04
CA LEU A 711 7.03 4.24 20.31
C LEU A 711 8.16 3.51 21.10
N SER A 712 9.26 3.05 20.44
CA SER A 712 10.67 3.01 20.94
C SER A 712 11.73 2.70 19.83
N LYS A 713 13.04 3.04 19.99
CA LYS A 713 14.17 2.67 19.07
C LYS A 713 15.61 2.95 19.63
N ALA A 714 16.66 2.59 18.85
CA ALA A 714 18.14 2.79 18.96
C ALA A 714 18.92 1.57 19.57
N VAL A 715 20.25 1.37 19.39
CA VAL A 715 21.38 2.19 18.86
C VAL A 715 22.34 1.39 17.89
N ASN A 716 23.64 1.75 17.78
CA ASN A 716 24.69 1.30 16.82
C ASN A 716 26.12 1.49 17.47
N GLU A 717 27.31 1.05 17.01
CA GLU A 717 27.86 0.05 16.05
C GLU A 717 29.45 0.09 16.04
N VAL A 718 30.13 -0.53 15.05
CA VAL A 718 31.50 -0.25 14.49
C VAL A 718 32.80 -0.79 15.16
N LEU A 719 33.60 -1.63 14.45
CA LEU A 719 34.98 -1.34 13.94
C LEU A 719 35.70 -2.51 13.19
N SER A 720 36.88 -2.23 12.61
CA SER A 720 37.62 -2.96 11.55
C SER A 720 39.16 -2.60 11.56
N PRO A 721 40.07 -3.10 10.66
CA PRO A 721 41.36 -3.70 11.11
C PRO A 721 42.65 -3.45 10.24
N ALA A 722 43.69 -4.30 10.40
CA ALA A 722 44.89 -4.43 9.54
C ALA A 722 45.28 -5.92 9.24
N LYS A 723 46.49 -6.19 8.71
CA LYS A 723 46.84 -7.36 7.85
C LYS A 723 48.09 -8.18 8.27
N GLU A 724 48.17 -9.41 7.76
CA GLU A 724 49.03 -10.56 8.16
C GLU A 724 50.47 -10.64 7.60
N SER A 725 51.31 -11.50 8.20
CA SER A 725 52.50 -12.12 7.57
C SER A 725 52.85 -13.49 8.21
N HIS A 726 53.14 -14.52 7.40
CA HIS A 726 53.02 -15.93 7.83
C HIS A 726 54.14 -16.46 8.76
N PRO A 727 53.81 -17.20 9.85
CA PRO A 727 54.78 -17.73 10.82
C PRO A 727 55.22 -19.20 10.58
N THR A 728 56.34 -19.58 11.20
CA THR A 728 56.88 -20.95 11.26
C THR A 728 56.09 -21.86 12.21
N LEU A 729 56.14 -23.18 12.01
CA LEU A 729 55.53 -24.18 12.89
C LEU A 729 56.38 -24.38 14.17
N LEU A 730 55.82 -23.95 15.30
CA LEU A 730 56.35 -24.17 16.65
C LEU A 730 55.43 -25.12 17.43
N LEU A 731 56.00 -25.87 18.37
CA LEU A 731 55.29 -26.75 19.30
C LEU A 731 54.70 -25.97 20.48
N GLY A 732 53.66 -26.49 21.12
CA GLY A 732 53.03 -25.90 22.30
C GLY A 732 52.36 -26.92 23.25
N PRO A 733 51.78 -26.45 24.36
CA PRO A 733 51.11 -27.31 25.34
C PRO A 733 49.99 -28.15 24.73
N GLY A 734 49.93 -29.44 25.09
CA GLY A 734 48.95 -30.39 24.57
C GLY A 734 49.31 -31.03 23.21
N ASP A 735 50.35 -30.56 22.52
CA ASP A 735 50.94 -31.32 21.40
C ASP A 735 51.60 -32.60 21.93
N ALA A 736 51.66 -33.62 21.09
CA ALA A 736 52.37 -34.86 21.39
C ALA A 736 53.33 -35.25 20.27
N VAL A 737 54.46 -35.84 20.66
CA VAL A 737 55.51 -36.32 19.77
C VAL A 737 55.87 -37.77 20.10
N ASN A 738 56.23 -38.55 19.09
CA ASN A 738 56.87 -39.85 19.27
C ASN A 738 58.39 -39.61 19.39
N ILE A 739 59.02 -40.29 20.36
CA ILE A 739 60.45 -40.13 20.66
C ILE A 739 61.12 -41.50 20.73
N ASP A 740 62.18 -41.66 19.94
CA ASP A 740 62.99 -42.87 19.86
C ASP A 740 64.49 -42.56 20.03
N MET A 741 65.25 -43.55 20.52
CA MET A 741 66.70 -43.55 20.56
C MET A 741 67.23 -44.82 19.84
N PRO A 742 67.40 -44.78 18.50
CA PRO A 742 67.78 -45.94 17.70
C PRO A 742 69.01 -46.68 18.24
N GLY A 743 68.87 -47.99 18.42
CA GLY A 743 69.90 -48.87 18.98
C GLY A 743 69.76 -49.18 20.47
N PHE A 744 68.78 -48.59 21.16
CA PHE A 744 68.46 -48.88 22.57
C PHE A 744 67.04 -49.48 22.70
N PRO A 745 66.88 -50.80 22.62
CA PRO A 745 65.54 -51.43 22.60
C PRO A 745 64.75 -51.12 23.88
N GLY A 746 63.46 -50.80 23.74
CA GLY A 746 62.58 -50.44 24.85
C GLY A 746 62.63 -48.96 25.28
N HIS A 747 63.40 -48.12 24.58
CA HIS A 747 63.44 -46.67 24.80
C HIS A 747 62.47 -45.88 23.90
N GLU A 748 61.85 -46.52 22.92
CA GLU A 748 60.75 -45.99 22.11
C GLU A 748 59.59 -45.52 23.01
N ARG A 749 59.10 -44.30 22.82
CA ARG A 749 57.90 -43.78 23.50
C ARG A 749 57.01 -43.06 22.49
N GLU A 750 55.83 -43.61 22.28
CA GLU A 750 54.76 -42.99 21.50
C GLU A 750 53.99 -41.97 22.33
N ALA A 751 53.36 -41.00 21.66
CA ALA A 751 52.44 -40.02 22.23
C ALA A 751 52.96 -39.27 23.49
N VAL A 752 54.26 -38.94 23.53
CA VAL A 752 54.84 -38.14 24.61
C VAL A 752 54.30 -36.72 24.51
N SER A 753 53.39 -36.36 25.41
CA SER A 753 52.73 -35.05 25.42
C SER A 753 53.59 -33.97 26.05
N ILE A 754 53.43 -32.74 25.54
CA ILE A 754 53.92 -31.51 26.16
C ILE A 754 52.89 -31.08 27.21
N GLY A 755 53.33 -30.95 28.46
CA GLY A 755 52.51 -30.57 29.61
C GLY A 755 51.90 -29.17 29.49
N PRO A 756 50.92 -28.83 30.36
CA PRO A 756 50.31 -27.50 30.40
C PRO A 756 51.30 -26.39 30.81
N ASP A 757 52.44 -26.76 31.38
CA ASP A 757 53.59 -25.92 31.69
C ASP A 757 54.57 -25.74 30.51
N GLY A 758 54.29 -26.34 29.36
CA GLY A 758 55.13 -26.30 28.16
C GLY A 758 56.36 -27.23 28.21
N ARG A 759 56.45 -28.13 29.20
CA ARG A 759 57.58 -29.05 29.36
C ARG A 759 57.26 -30.45 28.86
N LEU A 760 58.31 -31.17 28.50
CA LEU A 760 58.29 -32.57 28.08
C LEU A 760 59.31 -33.35 28.91
N THR A 761 58.99 -34.59 29.26
CA THR A 761 59.89 -35.50 29.99
C THR A 761 60.03 -36.81 29.24
N TYR A 762 61.27 -37.23 28.99
CA TYR A 762 61.59 -38.47 28.30
C TYR A 762 62.83 -39.12 28.93
N LEU A 763 62.65 -40.34 29.47
CA LEU A 763 63.67 -41.09 30.20
C LEU A 763 64.28 -40.27 31.37
N GLN A 764 65.60 -40.08 31.38
CA GLN A 764 66.32 -39.24 32.34
C GLN A 764 66.32 -37.75 31.98
N ALA A 765 65.96 -37.38 30.74
CA ALA A 765 65.78 -35.98 30.34
C ALA A 765 64.40 -35.48 30.79
N ARG A 766 64.35 -34.99 32.03
CA ARG A 766 63.16 -34.37 32.64
C ARG A 766 63.13 -32.87 32.37
N ASP A 767 61.93 -32.29 32.51
CA ASP A 767 61.73 -30.82 32.50
C ASP A 767 62.22 -30.09 31.23
N ILE A 768 62.21 -30.78 30.08
CA ILE A 768 62.64 -30.19 28.81
C ILE A 768 61.55 -29.26 28.29
N GLU A 769 61.76 -27.96 28.47
CA GLU A 769 60.99 -26.89 27.82
C GLU A 769 60.94 -27.14 26.29
N ALA A 770 59.73 -27.44 25.81
CA ALA A 770 59.43 -27.86 24.44
C ALA A 770 58.46 -26.91 23.73
N SER A 771 57.61 -26.20 24.49
CA SER A 771 56.79 -25.10 23.98
C SER A 771 57.66 -24.00 23.36
N GLY A 772 57.23 -23.47 22.22
CA GLY A 772 57.96 -22.45 21.45
C GLY A 772 59.15 -22.98 20.64
N LEU A 773 59.52 -24.26 20.76
CA LEU A 773 60.58 -24.87 19.94
C LEU A 773 60.02 -25.43 18.62
N SER A 774 60.86 -25.50 17.60
CA SER A 774 60.65 -26.41 16.47
C SER A 774 61.00 -27.86 16.85
N VAL A 775 60.51 -28.83 16.07
CA VAL A 775 60.83 -30.27 16.24
C VAL A 775 62.35 -30.52 16.19
N ASP A 776 63.08 -29.80 15.34
CA ASP A 776 64.54 -29.88 15.26
C ASP A 776 65.25 -29.34 16.49
N GLN A 777 64.78 -28.22 17.04
CA GLN A 777 65.31 -27.64 18.27
C GLN A 777 65.05 -28.54 19.48
N LEU A 778 63.84 -29.12 19.59
CA LEU A 778 63.51 -30.10 20.62
C LEU A 778 64.37 -31.36 20.51
N ARG A 779 64.55 -31.89 19.29
CA ARG A 779 65.43 -33.03 18.99
C ARG A 779 66.88 -32.77 19.41
N ALA A 780 67.41 -31.58 19.12
CA ALA A 780 68.74 -31.16 19.54
C ALA A 780 68.88 -31.02 21.07
N ARG A 781 67.87 -30.45 21.73
CA ARG A 781 67.84 -30.26 23.20
C ARG A 781 67.80 -31.62 23.93
N LEU A 782 66.89 -32.52 23.53
CA LEU A 782 66.82 -33.90 24.05
C LEU A 782 68.11 -34.69 23.82
N THR A 783 68.69 -34.60 22.62
CA THR A 783 69.97 -35.26 22.29
C THR A 783 71.12 -34.74 23.17
N THR A 784 71.11 -33.45 23.52
CA THR A 784 72.15 -32.85 24.35
C THR A 784 72.07 -33.33 25.80
N GLU A 785 70.86 -33.37 26.38
CA GLU A 785 70.66 -33.81 27.76
C GLU A 785 70.88 -35.31 27.96
N LEU A 786 70.43 -36.16 27.02
CA LEU A 786 70.58 -37.62 27.14
C LEU A 786 72.04 -38.09 26.99
N ARG A 787 72.93 -37.30 26.38
CA ARG A 787 74.38 -37.60 26.32
C ARG A 787 75.05 -37.66 27.70
N ARG A 788 74.46 -37.04 28.73
CA ARG A 788 74.91 -37.15 30.12
C ARG A 788 74.76 -38.57 30.68
N TYR A 789 73.86 -39.37 30.10
CA TYR A 789 73.50 -40.71 30.57
C TYR A 789 73.87 -41.82 29.57
N TYR A 790 73.87 -41.54 28.26
CA TYR A 790 74.18 -42.52 27.20
C TYR A 790 75.28 -41.99 26.26
N ARG A 791 76.39 -42.72 26.14
CA ARG A 791 77.56 -42.32 25.32
C ARG A 791 77.26 -42.07 23.84
N SER A 792 76.19 -42.68 23.31
CA SER A 792 75.79 -42.61 21.90
C SER A 792 74.34 -42.16 21.69
N ALA A 793 73.80 -41.33 22.59
CA ALA A 793 72.46 -40.76 22.41
C ALA A 793 72.33 -40.03 21.07
N LYS A 794 71.43 -40.56 20.22
CA LYS A 794 70.86 -39.91 19.04
C LYS A 794 69.35 -40.02 19.18
N VAL A 795 68.65 -38.88 19.24
CA VAL A 795 67.19 -38.87 19.41
C VAL A 795 66.52 -38.64 18.06
N VAL A 796 65.50 -39.44 17.76
CA VAL A 796 64.52 -39.17 16.70
C VAL A 796 63.26 -38.62 17.38
N VAL A 797 62.73 -37.53 16.85
CA VAL A 797 61.46 -36.93 17.29
C VAL A 797 60.59 -36.79 16.04
N THR A 798 59.40 -37.38 16.07
CA THR A 798 58.39 -37.24 15.01
C THR A 798 57.09 -36.67 15.61
N PRO A 799 56.41 -35.72 14.94
CA PRO A 799 55.11 -35.25 15.40
C PRO A 799 54.08 -36.37 15.46
N PHE A 800 53.26 -36.40 16.52
CA PHE A 800 52.16 -37.35 16.67
C PHE A 800 50.80 -36.66 16.59
N THR A 801 50.55 -35.63 17.42
CA THR A 801 49.36 -34.77 17.27
C THR A 801 49.68 -33.30 17.55
N PHE A 802 49.08 -32.41 16.75
CA PHE A 802 49.07 -30.97 17.01
C PHE A 802 47.71 -30.58 17.62
N GLN A 803 47.72 -30.21 18.89
CA GLN A 803 46.54 -29.76 19.64
C GLN A 803 46.70 -28.33 20.20
N SER A 804 47.92 -27.79 20.25
CA SER A 804 48.21 -26.42 20.70
C SER A 804 47.73 -25.36 19.72
N ARG A 805 47.66 -25.69 18.42
CA ARG A 805 47.30 -24.79 17.32
C ARG A 805 45.86 -25.01 16.86
N LYS A 806 44.97 -24.06 17.14
CA LYS A 806 43.56 -24.11 16.70
C LYS A 806 43.08 -22.78 16.13
N VAL A 807 42.14 -22.81 15.20
CA VAL A 807 41.27 -21.69 14.79
C VAL A 807 39.85 -21.94 15.33
N TYR A 808 39.16 -20.89 15.71
CA TYR A 808 37.74 -20.94 16.09
C TYR A 808 36.87 -20.46 14.93
N VAL A 809 35.76 -21.15 14.65
CA VAL A 809 34.86 -20.81 13.54
C VAL A 809 33.40 -20.86 14.01
N LEU A 810 32.70 -19.72 13.95
CA LEU A 810 31.30 -19.57 14.38
C LEU A 810 30.47 -18.76 13.36
N GLY A 811 29.17 -18.65 13.62
CA GLY A 811 28.22 -17.96 12.74
C GLY A 811 27.43 -18.92 11.85
N LYS A 812 27.20 -18.54 10.59
CA LYS A 812 26.46 -19.31 9.57
C LYS A 812 27.36 -20.23 8.73
N ILE A 813 27.93 -21.23 9.40
CA ILE A 813 28.76 -22.28 8.80
C ILE A 813 28.33 -23.67 9.29
N VAL A 814 28.54 -24.74 8.52
CA VAL A 814 27.97 -26.07 8.83
C VAL A 814 28.54 -26.67 10.13
N LYS A 815 29.87 -26.83 10.25
CA LYS A 815 30.54 -27.24 11.50
C LYS A 815 31.03 -26.00 12.26
N LYS A 816 30.57 -25.83 13.50
CA LYS A 816 30.91 -24.69 14.37
C LYS A 816 31.76 -25.18 15.54
N GLY A 817 32.85 -24.48 15.88
CA GLY A 817 33.75 -24.88 16.96
C GLY A 817 35.22 -24.59 16.69
N ALA A 818 36.11 -25.36 17.30
CA ALA A 818 37.56 -25.25 17.11
C ALA A 818 38.07 -26.29 16.11
N ILE A 819 38.87 -25.86 15.12
CA ILE A 819 39.54 -26.70 14.12
C ILE A 819 41.04 -26.66 14.40
N ASN A 820 41.70 -27.83 14.44
CA ASN A 820 43.14 -27.92 14.68
C ASN A 820 43.93 -27.56 13.40
N LEU A 821 45.08 -26.88 13.54
CA LEU A 821 45.92 -26.42 12.43
C LEU A 821 47.21 -27.24 12.32
N ASP A 822 47.11 -28.40 11.68
CA ASP A 822 48.23 -29.30 11.34
C ASP A 822 49.21 -28.69 10.32
N ARG A 823 48.67 -27.91 9.37
CA ARG A 823 49.41 -27.17 8.33
C ARG A 823 49.03 -25.69 8.28
N PRO A 824 49.78 -24.84 7.55
CA PRO A 824 49.37 -23.46 7.27
C PRO A 824 48.19 -23.43 6.28
N MET A 825 46.96 -23.52 6.81
CA MET A 825 45.73 -23.43 6.02
C MET A 825 45.42 -21.99 5.59
N SER A 826 44.59 -21.86 4.55
CA SER A 826 43.91 -20.61 4.18
C SER A 826 42.46 -20.58 4.65
N VAL A 827 41.81 -19.40 4.67
CA VAL A 827 40.39 -19.25 5.01
C VAL A 827 39.51 -20.20 4.18
N LEU A 828 39.79 -20.34 2.89
CA LEU A 828 39.08 -21.25 1.99
C LEU A 828 39.17 -22.71 2.44
N GLU A 829 40.35 -23.17 2.88
CA GLU A 829 40.54 -24.52 3.43
C GLU A 829 39.79 -24.71 4.76
N VAL A 830 39.80 -23.71 5.64
CA VAL A 830 39.08 -23.77 6.93
C VAL A 830 37.56 -23.84 6.70
N VAL A 831 37.02 -23.12 5.72
CA VAL A 831 35.59 -23.21 5.35
C VAL A 831 35.25 -24.56 4.71
N ALA A 832 36.15 -25.14 3.91
CA ALA A 832 35.98 -26.47 3.35
C ALA A 832 35.99 -27.57 4.44
N GLU A 833 36.95 -27.51 5.37
CA GLU A 833 37.04 -28.42 6.52
C GLU A 833 35.80 -28.30 7.43
N ALA A 834 35.28 -27.09 7.61
CA ALA A 834 34.02 -26.81 8.30
C ALA A 834 32.76 -27.29 7.55
N GLY A 835 32.88 -27.86 6.35
CA GLY A 835 31.75 -28.39 5.57
C GLY A 835 30.95 -27.36 4.78
N GLY A 836 31.50 -26.16 4.54
CA GLY A 836 30.85 -25.09 3.82
C GLY A 836 29.94 -24.20 4.67
N LEU A 837 29.34 -23.19 4.03
CA LEU A 837 28.46 -22.21 4.66
C LEU A 837 27.06 -22.77 4.91
N GLU A 838 26.36 -22.25 5.92
CA GLU A 838 25.03 -22.73 6.31
C GLU A 838 23.97 -22.25 5.29
N THR A 839 23.34 -23.19 4.56
CA THR A 839 22.29 -22.90 3.56
C THR A 839 20.89 -23.07 4.11
N GLY A 840 19.92 -22.33 3.55
CA GLY A 840 18.50 -22.45 3.87
C GLY A 840 17.61 -22.27 2.64
N LEU A 841 16.29 -22.38 2.83
CA LEU A 841 15.30 -22.22 1.77
C LEU A 841 14.67 -20.82 1.83
N PHE A 842 14.73 -20.08 0.72
CA PHE A 842 14.02 -18.81 0.56
C PHE A 842 13.33 -18.79 -0.82
N GLN A 843 12.01 -18.57 -0.83
CA GLN A 843 11.20 -18.55 -2.07
C GLN A 843 11.48 -19.75 -3.00
N GLN A 844 11.44 -20.96 -2.42
CA GLN A 844 11.71 -22.27 -3.07
C GLN A 844 13.15 -22.52 -3.54
N ASN A 845 14.05 -21.53 -3.51
CA ASN A 845 15.47 -21.72 -3.82
C ASN A 845 16.31 -21.99 -2.56
N THR A 846 17.37 -22.78 -2.71
CA THR A 846 18.44 -22.90 -1.71
C THR A 846 19.35 -21.68 -1.81
N VAL A 847 19.60 -21.01 -0.69
CA VAL A 847 20.48 -19.82 -0.59
C VAL A 847 21.41 -19.94 0.61
N GLU A 848 22.59 -19.35 0.53
CA GLU A 848 23.49 -19.19 1.68
C GLU A 848 22.85 -18.25 2.71
N LEU A 849 22.76 -18.68 3.97
CA LEU A 849 22.29 -17.84 5.08
C LEU A 849 23.41 -16.95 5.64
N ALA A 850 24.64 -17.10 5.15
CA ALA A 850 25.80 -16.33 5.55
C ALA A 850 25.92 -15.02 4.76
N ASP A 851 26.25 -13.94 5.45
CA ASP A 851 26.63 -12.67 4.82
C ASP A 851 28.02 -12.79 4.19
N LEU A 852 28.03 -13.04 2.88
CA LEU A 852 29.24 -13.16 2.07
C LEU A 852 30.02 -11.83 1.95
N GLY A 853 29.42 -10.68 2.27
CA GLY A 853 30.03 -9.37 2.17
C GLY A 853 30.76 -8.92 3.45
N HIS A 854 30.22 -9.24 4.62
CA HIS A 854 30.65 -8.69 5.92
C HIS A 854 31.16 -9.73 6.93
N SER A 855 31.52 -10.91 6.45
CA SER A 855 32.29 -11.90 7.22
C SER A 855 33.64 -11.33 7.67
N PHE A 856 34.24 -11.89 8.74
CA PHE A 856 35.51 -11.39 9.27
C PHE A 856 36.33 -12.45 10.03
N LEU A 857 37.63 -12.18 10.15
CA LEU A 857 38.60 -12.93 10.94
C LEU A 857 39.14 -12.03 12.07
N MET A 858 39.00 -12.44 13.32
CA MET A 858 39.63 -11.81 14.47
C MET A 858 41.01 -12.43 14.70
N ARG A 859 42.07 -11.63 14.56
CA ARG A 859 43.42 -11.96 15.00
C ARG A 859 43.76 -11.20 16.27
N GLY A 860 43.76 -11.88 17.42
CA GLY A 860 43.86 -11.23 18.72
C GLY A 860 42.72 -10.21 18.93
N GLN A 861 43.05 -8.91 18.91
CA GLN A 861 42.06 -7.82 19.00
C GLN A 861 41.74 -7.13 17.66
N GLN A 862 42.21 -7.67 16.52
CA GLN A 862 42.14 -7.03 15.21
C GLN A 862 41.21 -7.80 14.23
N ARG A 863 40.13 -7.15 13.78
CA ARG A 863 38.99 -7.75 13.07
C ARG A 863 39.10 -7.74 11.53
N VAL A 864 40.09 -8.43 10.96
CA VAL A 864 40.39 -8.51 9.50
C VAL A 864 39.12 -8.74 8.65
N PRO A 865 38.83 -7.95 7.59
CA PRO A 865 37.54 -7.96 6.91
C PRO A 865 37.59 -8.95 5.73
N LEU A 866 36.58 -9.79 5.60
CA LEU A 866 36.66 -10.98 4.77
C LEU A 866 35.48 -11.05 3.80
N ASN A 867 35.68 -10.61 2.56
CA ASN A 867 34.64 -10.59 1.54
C ASN A 867 34.59 -11.93 0.79
N MET A 868 33.84 -12.88 1.34
CA MET A 868 33.62 -14.20 0.75
C MET A 868 32.94 -14.14 -0.63
N GLU A 869 32.13 -13.11 -0.92
CA GLU A 869 31.55 -12.89 -2.25
C GLU A 869 32.65 -12.61 -3.29
N ALA A 870 33.62 -11.76 -2.97
CA ALA A 870 34.76 -11.51 -3.83
C ALA A 870 35.61 -12.77 -4.00
N LEU A 871 35.82 -13.54 -2.92
CA LEU A 871 36.58 -14.79 -2.98
C LEU A 871 35.90 -15.86 -3.87
N PHE A 872 34.63 -16.19 -3.60
CA PHE A 872 33.92 -17.27 -4.29
C PHE A 872 33.36 -16.86 -5.66
N MET A 873 32.68 -15.72 -5.75
CA MET A 873 31.94 -15.33 -6.97
C MET A 873 32.78 -14.50 -7.95
N ARG A 874 33.81 -13.79 -7.47
CA ARG A 874 34.72 -12.98 -8.32
C ARG A 874 36.13 -13.55 -8.44
N GLY A 875 36.48 -14.60 -7.70
CA GLY A 875 37.81 -15.21 -7.72
C GLY A 875 38.93 -14.34 -7.13
N ASP A 876 38.60 -13.37 -6.28
CA ASP A 876 39.58 -12.49 -5.63
C ASP A 876 40.35 -13.23 -4.53
N MET A 877 41.43 -13.89 -4.95
CA MET A 877 42.35 -14.59 -4.05
C MET A 877 43.05 -13.67 -3.04
N THR A 878 42.96 -12.33 -3.15
CA THR A 878 43.49 -11.43 -2.10
C THR A 878 42.68 -11.49 -0.80
N GLN A 879 41.45 -12.01 -0.86
CA GLN A 879 40.61 -12.33 0.30
C GLN A 879 40.96 -13.68 0.93
N ASN A 880 41.74 -14.55 0.27
CA ASN A 880 42.11 -15.87 0.82
C ASN A 880 43.28 -15.76 1.80
N LEU A 881 43.02 -15.09 2.91
CA LEU A 881 43.92 -14.88 4.04
C LEU A 881 44.37 -16.20 4.69
N ARG A 882 45.45 -16.20 5.47
CA ARG A 882 46.01 -17.42 6.08
C ARG A 882 45.68 -17.58 7.55
N VAL A 883 45.38 -18.83 7.87
CA VAL A 883 45.13 -19.40 9.19
C VAL A 883 46.26 -19.22 10.20
N GLU A 884 46.16 -18.34 11.21
CA GLU A 884 47.07 -18.33 12.35
C GLU A 884 46.43 -18.94 13.63
N PRO A 885 47.23 -19.58 14.50
CA PRO A 885 46.73 -20.15 15.75
C PRO A 885 46.12 -19.07 16.67
N GLY A 886 44.91 -19.32 17.16
CA GLY A 886 44.16 -18.36 17.99
C GLY A 886 43.26 -17.42 17.18
N ASP A 887 43.27 -17.47 15.85
CA ASP A 887 42.31 -16.73 15.03
C ASP A 887 40.87 -17.19 15.30
N TYR A 888 39.93 -16.26 15.10
CA TYR A 888 38.50 -16.51 15.22
C TYR A 888 37.74 -15.98 13.98
N LEU A 889 37.24 -16.90 13.16
CA LEU A 889 36.40 -16.62 11.98
C LEU A 889 34.92 -16.53 12.35
N TYR A 890 34.26 -15.47 11.89
CA TYR A 890 32.82 -15.27 12.07
C TYR A 890 32.12 -14.96 10.74
N PHE A 891 31.06 -15.73 10.47
CA PHE A 891 30.17 -15.58 9.32
C PHE A 891 28.81 -15.06 9.80
N PRO A 892 28.51 -13.75 9.68
CA PRO A 892 27.23 -13.18 10.10
C PRO A 892 26.06 -13.80 9.33
N SER A 893 24.84 -13.69 9.87
CA SER A 893 23.63 -14.08 9.15
C SER A 893 23.26 -13.00 8.13
N ALA A 894 22.86 -13.38 6.92
CA ALA A 894 22.37 -12.43 5.90
C ALA A 894 21.23 -11.52 6.43
N ASN A 895 20.43 -12.03 7.38
CA ASN A 895 19.41 -11.30 8.13
C ASN A 895 19.92 -10.06 8.90
N SER A 896 21.24 -9.83 9.07
CA SER A 896 21.74 -8.57 9.65
C SER A 896 21.78 -7.41 8.66
N ASN A 897 21.71 -7.68 7.35
CA ASN A 897 21.55 -6.65 6.32
C ASN A 897 20.10 -6.59 5.87
N GLU A 898 19.23 -6.07 6.73
CA GLU A 898 17.86 -5.73 6.34
C GLU A 898 17.76 -4.30 5.81
N ILE A 899 16.86 -4.10 4.84
CA ILE A 899 16.28 -2.81 4.45
C ILE A 899 14.83 -2.77 4.90
N TYR A 900 14.34 -1.56 5.21
CA TYR A 900 12.96 -1.36 5.66
C TYR A 900 12.14 -0.75 4.52
N VAL A 901 11.19 -1.50 3.96
CA VAL A 901 10.27 -0.98 2.92
C VAL A 901 8.93 -0.66 3.56
N LEU A 902 8.59 0.63 3.62
CA LEU A 902 7.49 1.17 4.43
C LEU A 902 6.61 2.14 3.62
N GLY A 903 5.38 2.35 4.08
CA GLY A 903 4.40 3.20 3.42
C GLY A 903 3.60 2.46 2.34
N ASP A 904 3.28 3.14 1.24
CA ASP A 904 2.30 2.72 0.24
C ASP A 904 2.81 1.61 -0.74
N VAL A 905 3.25 0.49 -0.18
CA VAL A 905 3.55 -0.78 -0.88
C VAL A 905 2.64 -1.90 -0.36
N LYS A 906 2.40 -2.95 -1.17
CA LYS A 906 1.45 -4.02 -0.79
C LYS A 906 1.92 -4.87 0.39
N MET A 907 3.22 -5.11 0.50
CA MET A 907 3.85 -5.88 1.59
C MET A 907 4.96 -5.04 2.22
N GLN A 908 4.59 -4.25 3.23
CA GLN A 908 5.53 -3.51 4.06
C GLN A 908 6.28 -4.47 5.00
N GLY A 909 7.55 -4.16 5.31
CA GLY A 909 8.34 -4.92 6.27
C GLY A 909 9.84 -4.81 6.07
N THR A 910 10.58 -5.67 6.76
CA THR A 910 12.01 -5.89 6.55
C THR A 910 12.22 -6.83 5.37
N GLN A 911 13.21 -6.52 4.53
CA GLN A 911 13.65 -7.38 3.43
C GLN A 911 15.16 -7.56 3.51
N GLY A 912 15.66 -8.76 3.17
CA GLY A 912 17.09 -9.00 3.05
C GLY A 912 17.70 -8.21 1.89
N LEU A 913 18.79 -7.48 2.17
CA LEU A 913 19.56 -6.77 1.15
C LEU A 913 20.46 -7.77 0.40
N LEU A 914 20.10 -8.08 -0.84
CA LEU A 914 20.97 -8.77 -1.79
C LEU A 914 22.01 -7.78 -2.34
N SER A 915 23.18 -8.28 -2.77
CA SER A 915 24.33 -7.47 -3.22
C SER A 915 24.06 -6.48 -4.37
N HIS A 916 22.89 -6.57 -5.01
CA HIS A 916 22.48 -5.73 -6.14
C HIS A 916 21.12 -5.04 -5.91
N SER A 917 20.59 -5.06 -4.67
CA SER A 917 19.29 -4.49 -4.35
C SER A 917 19.19 -2.99 -4.64
N SER A 918 18.07 -2.60 -5.24
CA SER A 918 17.74 -1.24 -5.65
C SER A 918 16.37 -0.84 -5.10
N VAL A 919 16.03 0.45 -5.16
CA VAL A 919 14.67 0.94 -4.83
C VAL A 919 13.61 0.20 -5.64
N HIS A 920 13.85 -0.05 -6.93
CA HIS A 920 12.88 -0.76 -7.77
C HIS A 920 12.76 -2.25 -7.44
N SER A 921 13.86 -2.93 -7.08
CA SER A 921 13.80 -4.35 -6.72
C SER A 921 13.16 -4.56 -5.35
N ALA A 922 13.46 -3.71 -4.38
CA ALA A 922 12.84 -3.75 -3.05
C ALA A 922 11.31 -3.52 -3.10
N ILE A 923 10.85 -2.60 -3.95
CA ILE A 923 9.42 -2.35 -4.16
C ILE A 923 8.76 -3.48 -4.96
N ALA A 924 9.44 -4.08 -5.93
CA ALA A 924 8.93 -5.26 -6.62
C ALA A 924 8.78 -6.47 -5.66
N LEU A 925 9.76 -6.71 -4.79
CA LEU A 925 9.71 -7.71 -3.72
C LEU A 925 8.62 -7.38 -2.67
N ALA A 926 8.30 -6.10 -2.45
CA ALA A 926 7.15 -5.66 -1.65
C ALA A 926 5.78 -5.88 -2.34
N GLY A 927 5.72 -6.62 -3.46
CA GLY A 927 4.50 -6.84 -4.25
C GLY A 927 4.10 -5.65 -5.13
N GLY A 928 4.93 -4.61 -5.21
CA GLY A 928 4.65 -3.34 -5.88
C GLY A 928 3.88 -2.33 -5.04
N PHE A 929 3.56 -1.20 -5.66
CA PHE A 929 2.82 -0.09 -5.06
C PHE A 929 1.36 -0.44 -4.71
N THR A 930 0.80 0.26 -3.73
CA THR A 930 -0.66 0.41 -3.60
C THR A 930 -1.19 1.42 -4.64
N PRO A 931 -2.51 1.48 -4.91
CA PRO A 931 -3.10 2.52 -5.75
C PRO A 931 -2.96 3.96 -5.21
N LYS A 932 -2.62 4.14 -3.93
CA LYS A 932 -2.48 5.47 -3.29
C LYS A 932 -1.08 6.06 -3.44
N ALA A 933 -0.07 5.21 -3.64
CA ALA A 933 1.35 5.51 -3.66
C ALA A 933 1.76 6.72 -4.52
N TYR A 934 2.70 7.52 -4.01
CA TYR A 934 3.30 8.63 -4.73
C TYR A 934 4.62 8.24 -5.42
N THR A 935 4.52 7.56 -6.57
CA THR A 935 5.66 7.00 -7.33
C THR A 935 6.70 8.03 -7.80
N GLN A 936 6.32 9.31 -7.90
CA GLN A 936 7.22 10.41 -8.27
C GLN A 936 8.18 10.82 -7.15
N ARG A 937 7.90 10.46 -5.90
CA ARG A 937 8.64 10.97 -4.74
C ARG A 937 8.82 9.93 -3.65
N ILE A 938 9.59 8.90 -3.97
CA ILE A 938 10.01 7.89 -3.00
C ILE A 938 11.17 8.46 -2.18
N LEU A 939 11.12 8.28 -0.87
CA LEU A 939 12.15 8.77 0.05
C LEU A 939 13.02 7.60 0.49
N VAL A 940 14.31 7.64 0.22
CA VAL A 940 15.28 6.76 0.88
C VAL A 940 15.89 7.54 2.03
N ILE A 941 15.75 7.01 3.25
CA ILE A 941 16.33 7.58 4.47
C ILE A 941 17.55 6.74 4.84
N ARG A 942 18.71 7.39 4.94
CA ARG A 942 20.01 6.77 5.16
C ARG A 942 20.73 7.36 6.38
N GLY A 943 21.54 6.54 7.05
CA GLY A 943 22.35 6.95 8.20
C GLY A 943 21.58 6.96 9.54
N SER A 944 22.12 7.65 10.54
CA SER A 944 21.55 7.71 11.88
C SER A 944 20.26 8.52 11.93
N LEU A 945 19.30 8.07 12.75
CA LEU A 945 18.00 8.73 12.98
C LEU A 945 18.14 10.16 13.56
N GLU A 946 19.28 10.49 14.16
CA GLU A 946 19.60 11.82 14.68
C GLU A 946 20.03 12.81 13.58
N LYS A 947 20.58 12.29 12.47
CA LYS A 947 21.01 13.06 11.29
C LYS A 947 20.71 12.28 10.00
N PRO A 948 19.42 12.03 9.68
CA PRO A 948 19.05 11.23 8.54
C PRO A 948 19.31 11.97 7.22
N GLU A 949 20.09 11.37 6.34
CA GLU A 949 20.15 11.79 4.95
C GLU A 949 18.85 11.38 4.25
N ARG A 950 18.27 12.29 3.45
CA ARG A 950 16.95 12.12 2.82
C ARG A 950 17.08 12.27 1.32
N ILE A 951 17.19 11.13 0.64
CA ILE A 951 17.39 11.05 -0.80
C ILE A 951 16.01 10.87 -1.46
N VAL A 952 15.73 11.62 -2.52
CA VAL A 952 14.47 11.52 -3.28
C VAL A 952 14.72 10.77 -4.58
N VAL A 953 13.85 9.81 -4.89
CA VAL A 953 13.92 8.96 -6.09
C VAL A 953 12.56 8.99 -6.80
N ASP A 954 12.53 9.42 -8.06
CA ASP A 954 11.36 9.28 -8.94
C ASP A 954 11.46 7.94 -9.68
N MET A 955 10.44 7.09 -9.53
CA MET A 955 10.40 5.79 -10.20
C MET A 955 10.01 5.88 -11.69
N ASN A 956 9.44 6.97 -12.17
CA ASN A 956 9.14 7.18 -13.59
C ASN A 956 10.43 7.37 -14.41
N ASP A 957 11.44 8.02 -13.86
CA ASP A 957 12.76 8.16 -14.51
C ASP A 957 13.52 6.84 -14.56
N ILE A 958 13.27 5.92 -13.61
CA ILE A 958 13.79 4.56 -13.61
C ILE A 958 13.03 3.70 -14.63
N LEU A 959 11.69 3.73 -14.61
CA LEU A 959 10.83 2.97 -15.54
C LEU A 959 10.96 3.42 -17.00
N THR A 960 11.29 4.69 -17.25
CA THR A 960 11.58 5.22 -18.59
C THR A 960 13.09 5.21 -18.93
N ALA A 961 13.89 4.44 -18.18
CA ALA A 961 15.31 4.17 -18.41
C ALA A 961 16.23 5.41 -18.50
N ARG A 962 15.85 6.52 -17.86
CA ARG A 962 16.67 7.75 -17.77
C ARG A 962 17.73 7.67 -16.67
N SER A 963 17.54 6.80 -15.68
CA SER A 963 18.52 6.51 -14.63
C SER A 963 18.65 5.00 -14.40
N THR A 964 19.82 4.55 -13.97
CA THR A 964 20.16 3.12 -13.78
C THR A 964 19.64 2.51 -12.48
N GLY A 965 18.69 3.17 -11.81
CA GLY A 965 18.18 2.79 -10.49
C GLY A 965 19.08 3.19 -9.32
N PHE A 966 18.45 3.65 -8.23
CA PHE A 966 19.15 3.96 -6.97
C PHE A 966 19.44 2.66 -6.19
N ARG A 967 20.69 2.47 -5.73
CA ARG A 967 21.14 1.31 -4.95
C ARG A 967 20.94 1.52 -3.45
N LEU A 968 20.52 0.46 -2.77
CA LEU A 968 20.26 0.48 -1.33
C LEU A 968 21.46 -0.03 -0.53
N GLU A 969 21.59 0.47 0.69
CA GLU A 969 22.60 0.10 1.67
C GLU A 969 21.93 -0.53 2.92
N PRO A 970 22.66 -1.30 3.75
CA PRO A 970 22.09 -1.90 4.95
C PRO A 970 21.43 -0.85 5.86
N LYS A 971 20.25 -1.17 6.39
CA LYS A 971 19.40 -0.30 7.24
C LYS A 971 18.79 0.92 6.53
N ASP A 972 18.93 1.08 5.20
CA ASP A 972 18.14 2.08 4.45
C ASP A 972 16.64 1.88 4.68
N ILE A 973 15.91 2.98 4.85
CA ILE A 973 14.45 2.99 4.91
C ILE A 973 13.91 3.52 3.58
N VAL A 974 13.31 2.65 2.77
CA VAL A 974 12.57 3.02 1.56
C VAL A 974 11.13 3.34 1.96
N TYR A 975 10.82 4.63 2.05
CA TYR A 975 9.50 5.13 2.41
C TYR A 975 8.74 5.65 1.19
N VAL A 976 7.61 5.00 0.88
CA VAL A 976 6.68 5.42 -0.17
C VAL A 976 5.54 6.23 0.48
N ALA A 977 5.52 7.53 0.24
CA ALA A 977 4.47 8.41 0.73
C ALA A 977 3.14 8.24 -0.03
N ASP A 978 2.04 8.65 0.61
CA ASP A 978 0.75 8.80 -0.02
C ASP A 978 0.72 10.03 -0.96
N ARG A 979 -0.07 9.98 -2.05
CA ARG A 979 -0.25 11.16 -2.91
C ARG A 979 -0.88 12.31 -2.09
N PRO A 980 -0.53 13.59 -2.30
CA PRO A 980 -0.99 14.69 -1.44
C PRO A 980 -2.51 14.85 -1.34
N TRP A 981 -3.25 14.40 -2.34
CA TRP A 981 -4.73 14.37 -2.37
C TRP A 981 -5.32 13.00 -2.03
N ALA A 982 -4.52 11.94 -1.83
CA ALA A 982 -5.03 10.60 -1.49
C ALA A 982 -5.80 10.62 -0.17
N ARG A 983 -5.42 11.44 0.81
CA ARG A 983 -6.23 11.66 2.03
C ARG A 983 -7.51 12.43 1.78
N ALA A 984 -7.57 13.29 0.78
CA ALA A 984 -8.82 13.97 0.41
C ALA A 984 -9.75 12.99 -0.33
N GLU A 985 -9.22 12.19 -1.25
CA GLU A 985 -9.94 11.10 -1.92
C GLU A 985 -10.37 10.01 -0.93
N GLU A 986 -9.56 9.69 0.07
CA GLU A 986 -9.89 8.76 1.14
C GLU A 986 -10.86 9.35 2.17
N LEU A 987 -10.74 10.61 2.57
CA LEU A 987 -11.77 11.25 3.41
C LEU A 987 -13.09 11.43 2.65
N VAL A 988 -13.07 11.63 1.34
CA VAL A 988 -14.27 11.61 0.49
C VAL A 988 -14.80 10.18 0.34
N ASN A 989 -13.96 9.17 0.16
CA ASN A 989 -14.41 7.77 0.08
C ASN A 989 -14.79 7.18 1.44
N ILE A 990 -14.28 7.70 2.56
CA ILE A 990 -14.73 7.37 3.92
C ILE A 990 -16.00 8.16 4.23
N ALA A 991 -16.13 9.43 3.83
CA ALA A 991 -17.39 10.15 3.95
C ALA A 991 -18.48 9.50 3.09
N ILE A 992 -18.16 9.07 1.86
CA ILE A 992 -19.07 8.33 0.98
C ILE A 992 -19.32 6.93 1.53
N ASN A 993 -18.33 6.18 2.01
CA ASN A 993 -18.57 4.84 2.57
C ASN A 993 -19.09 4.84 4.01
N ALA A 994 -19.04 5.93 4.76
CA ALA A 994 -19.69 6.10 6.06
C ALA A 994 -21.05 6.81 5.92
N PHE A 995 -21.28 7.55 4.84
CA PHE A 995 -22.63 7.92 4.38
C PHE A 995 -23.35 6.71 3.78
N LEU A 996 -22.65 5.87 3.00
CA LEU A 996 -23.19 4.64 2.44
C LEU A 996 -23.21 3.49 3.45
N GLN A 997 -22.31 3.35 4.42
CA GLN A 997 -22.50 2.39 5.53
C GLN A 997 -23.34 2.98 6.66
N GLY A 998 -23.43 4.30 6.78
CA GLY A 998 -24.44 4.96 7.62
C GLY A 998 -25.83 4.66 7.08
N ALA A 999 -26.09 5.05 5.83
CA ALA A 999 -27.31 4.70 5.10
C ALA A 999 -27.49 3.19 5.02
N VAL A 1000 -26.65 2.42 4.31
CA VAL A 1000 -26.83 0.97 4.15
C VAL A 1000 -26.89 0.25 5.49
N SER A 1001 -26.06 0.52 6.51
CA SER A 1001 -26.19 -0.21 7.79
C SER A 1001 -27.29 0.30 8.73
N SER A 1002 -27.89 1.48 8.50
CA SER A 1002 -29.15 1.90 9.15
C SER A 1002 -30.38 1.59 8.29
N TRP A 1003 -30.21 1.17 7.04
CA TRP A 1003 -31.25 0.86 6.07
C TRP A 1003 -31.43 -0.65 5.93
N THR A 1004 -30.37 -1.46 5.82
CA THR A 1004 -30.45 -2.94 5.83
C THR A 1004 -30.71 -3.49 7.22
N ARG A 1005 -30.19 -2.86 8.29
CA ARG A 1005 -30.45 -3.27 9.68
C ARG A 1005 -31.81 -2.80 10.22
N ALA A 1006 -32.65 -2.16 9.40
CA ALA A 1006 -33.93 -1.60 9.87
C ALA A 1006 -35.08 -1.61 8.84
N ASN A 1007 -34.81 -1.68 7.54
CA ASN A 1007 -35.79 -1.63 6.45
C ASN A 1007 -35.54 -2.70 5.38
N VAL A 1008 -35.62 -3.98 5.75
CA VAL A 1008 -36.11 -5.00 4.82
C VAL A 1008 -37.53 -5.35 5.25
N GLY A 1009 -38.50 -4.90 4.46
CA GLY A 1009 -39.93 -4.99 4.73
C GLY A 1009 -40.68 -4.11 3.73
N PRO A 1010 -41.88 -4.50 3.28
CA PRO A 1010 -42.59 -3.75 2.23
C PRO A 1010 -42.98 -2.36 2.74
N PHE A 1011 -42.39 -1.32 2.16
CA PHE A 1011 -42.63 0.10 2.49
C PHE A 1011 -44.10 0.56 2.30
N ILE A 1012 -44.92 -0.28 1.66
CA ILE A 1012 -46.31 -0.03 1.29
C ILE A 1012 -47.05 -1.37 1.40
N LYS A 1013 -48.08 -1.45 2.25
CA LYS A 1013 -49.09 -2.52 2.20
C LYS A 1013 -50.23 -2.15 1.23
N ASP A 1014 -50.66 -0.88 1.24
CA ASP A 1014 -51.72 -0.35 0.38
C ASP A 1014 -51.20 0.79 -0.53
N PRO A 1015 -51.36 0.69 -1.88
CA PRO A 1015 -50.96 1.74 -2.81
C PRO A 1015 -51.61 3.10 -2.51
N LEU A 1016 -50.88 4.18 -2.81
CA LEU A 1016 -51.27 5.56 -2.50
C LEU A 1016 -52.44 6.13 -3.33
N LEU A 1017 -53.09 5.30 -4.16
CA LEU A 1017 -54.24 5.65 -4.98
C LEU A 1017 -55.26 4.50 -4.97
N PRO A 1018 -56.43 4.63 -4.30
CA PRO A 1018 -57.57 3.78 -4.57
C PRO A 1018 -58.19 4.19 -5.91
N GLN A 1019 -58.61 3.20 -6.72
CA GLN A 1019 -59.10 3.33 -8.09
C GLN A 1019 -58.02 3.70 -9.14
N ILE A 1020 -57.41 2.67 -9.73
CA ILE A 1020 -57.68 2.25 -11.12
C ILE A 1020 -57.99 0.73 -11.06
N ARG A 1021 -58.71 0.19 -12.04
CA ARG A 1021 -59.24 -1.19 -12.05
C ARG A 1021 -58.89 -1.90 -13.34
#